data_AF-A0A964AL78-F1
#
_entry.id   AF-A0A964AL78-F1
#
_cell.length_a   1.000
_cell.length_b   1.000
_cell.length_c   1.000
_cell.angle_alpha   90.00
_cell.angle_beta   90.00
_cell.angle_gamma   90.00
#
_symmetry.space_group_name_H-M   'P 1'
#
loop_
_entity.id
_entity.type
_entity.pdbx_description
1 polymer ?
#
loop_
_entity_poly.entity_id
_entity_poly.type
_entity_poly.pdbx_seq_one_letter_code
_entity_poly.pdbx_strand_id
1 'polypeptide(L)'
;MPLVLLGLLATGCDAEDCKGADRWYPDADGDGFGDGEHADASCDPIEGWSRSDADCDDGDATVYPGAEEICDGQDNGCDGGGDPAGCEVTAPEQCDGLDNDGDGLVDEGLTGPWYPDEDGDGFGTAEGAEDCLEESDQEDGWASNADDCDDGDASVGVGVWYADVDGDGYGDPEVTWTDCAGAPAAYVDNGDDCDDSDAGVRPGAPELCDGRPNDCNAEGWTSGDEAGLAAFHDVVDHVWTDLTSTFAVGHAGNVIAHEIDRSGELYICEGTWYVELFATASNVSILGPAGSGATTLDAGQGGLRRLITADTSLQLENDVLTVEGFTLRGGYVEAPETSGYGGCLLAWSPARVTLRDLVMEECTADRGGGMTVSARSGDTSADVTIVDVEIRDCTAYDDGGGAYFVNGGERTAAGLWIHDNEAVSGTGGGLHAGGLHCMSSSESATTYGCLIEDNISGGNGGGAYLTRDSILEDSILARNGAGADGGGAYLQGTVVHFAGVEFSGNDAAADGGGLYLQDLFPEEPLQDAVFIDNSANEGGGVMVNSSPDVTFERASFTGNRSTYEGGAVFLLESEVELVDSTIESNTNNVGGAAVYLNPGAGSFTLDINNSLITNNTSPDGGVATQGDSTIICDSSEISGGTYGIYRGNNHGQSTIELSDCVLQNNSEADVYCVVSGTSHPYGGAATDSYTCP
;
A
#
# COMPACT_ATOMS: atom_id res chain seq x y z
N MET A 1 -26.31 -23.55 53.04
CA MET A 1 -26.74 -22.71 54.18
C MET A 1 -26.19 -21.29 53.95
N PRO A 2 -26.99 -20.22 54.15
CA PRO A 2 -27.76 -20.01 55.37
C PRO A 2 -29.28 -19.94 55.22
N LEU A 3 -29.93 -20.43 56.29
CA LEU A 3 -31.34 -20.25 56.69
C LEU A 3 -31.57 -18.83 57.26
N VAL A 4 -32.77 -18.27 57.05
CA VAL A 4 -33.66 -17.56 58.02
C VAL A 4 -35.06 -17.54 57.35
N LEU A 5 -36.09 -18.31 57.74
CA LEU A 5 -36.94 -18.39 58.95
C LEU A 5 -37.81 -17.14 59.26
N LEU A 6 -39.13 -17.24 59.07
CA LEU A 6 -40.24 -16.90 60.02
C LEU A 6 -41.58 -16.99 59.26
N GLY A 7 -42.56 -17.80 59.66
CA GLY A 7 -43.52 -17.58 60.78
C GLY A 7 -44.93 -17.47 60.17
N LEU A 8 -46.06 -17.90 60.74
CA LEU A 8 -46.51 -18.02 62.12
C LEU A 8 -47.87 -18.76 62.14
N LEU A 9 -48.12 -19.52 63.22
CA LEU A 9 -49.40 -19.79 63.92
C LEU A 9 -50.56 -20.53 63.21
N ALA A 10 -51.01 -21.62 63.83
CA ALA A 10 -52.27 -21.61 64.59
C ALA A 10 -52.44 -22.84 65.50
N THR A 11 -52.64 -22.54 66.80
CA THR A 11 -53.58 -23.13 67.77
C THR A 11 -53.81 -24.65 67.82
N GLY A 12 -53.57 -25.22 68.99
CA GLY A 12 -53.78 -26.63 69.29
C GLY A 12 -55.24 -27.08 69.42
N CYS A 13 -55.41 -28.34 69.82
CA CYS A 13 -56.66 -28.88 70.31
C CYS A 13 -56.39 -29.77 71.53
N ASP A 14 -57.18 -29.54 72.57
CA ASP A 14 -57.21 -30.26 73.84
C ASP A 14 -57.72 -31.71 73.67
N ALA A 15 -57.30 -32.55 74.60
CA ALA A 15 -57.76 -33.92 74.76
C ALA A 15 -59.25 -33.97 75.16
N GLU A 16 -60.15 -34.28 74.23
CA GLU A 16 -61.44 -34.93 74.53
C GLU A 16 -62.21 -35.53 73.31
N ASP A 17 -61.62 -35.66 72.10
CA ASP A 17 -62.40 -36.04 70.90
C ASP A 17 -61.80 -37.10 69.94
N CYS A 18 -61.02 -38.08 70.41
CA CYS A 18 -60.64 -39.26 69.59
C CYS A 18 -61.72 -40.35 69.61
N LYS A 19 -62.90 -40.05 69.06
CA LYS A 19 -63.90 -41.08 68.68
C LYS A 19 -63.73 -41.47 67.22
N GLY A 20 -62.68 -42.25 66.94
CA GLY A 20 -62.43 -42.82 65.61
C GLY A 20 -60.97 -43.10 65.30
N ALA A 21 -60.24 -43.80 66.17
CA ALA A 21 -58.88 -44.23 65.85
C ALA A 21 -58.91 -45.18 64.63
N ASP A 22 -58.09 -44.89 63.62
CA ASP A 22 -57.87 -45.77 62.47
C ASP A 22 -56.98 -46.94 62.90
N ARG A 23 -57.15 -48.10 62.25
CA ARG A 23 -56.19 -49.21 62.40
C ARG A 23 -55.00 -48.96 61.51
N TRP A 24 -53.83 -49.25 62.06
CA TRP A 24 -52.55 -49.25 61.37
C TRP A 24 -51.93 -50.64 61.54
N TYR A 25 -51.27 -51.12 60.50
CA TYR A 25 -50.58 -52.42 60.42
C TYR A 25 -49.08 -52.15 60.19
N PRO A 26 -48.14 -52.86 60.84
CA PRO A 26 -46.70 -52.65 60.60
C PRO A 26 -46.40 -52.83 59.11
N ASP A 27 -45.53 -51.99 58.57
CA ASP A 27 -45.09 -52.01 57.18
C ASP A 27 -43.55 -52.07 57.25
N ALA A 28 -43.01 -53.29 57.32
CA ALA A 28 -41.61 -53.49 57.69
C ALA A 28 -40.63 -53.32 56.52
N ASP A 29 -41.09 -53.50 55.28
CA ASP A 29 -40.31 -53.27 54.06
C ASP A 29 -40.59 -51.91 53.38
N GLY A 30 -41.70 -51.25 53.73
CA GLY A 30 -42.01 -49.88 53.34
C GLY A 30 -42.75 -49.72 52.03
N ASP A 31 -43.41 -50.76 51.51
CA ASP A 31 -44.14 -50.69 50.24
C ASP A 31 -45.54 -50.06 50.34
N GLY A 32 -46.01 -49.82 51.56
CA GLY A 32 -47.30 -49.20 51.84
C GLY A 32 -48.44 -50.19 52.02
N PHE A 33 -48.18 -51.49 52.06
CA PHE A 33 -49.03 -52.53 52.63
C PHE A 33 -48.45 -52.93 54.00
N GLY A 34 -49.16 -53.75 54.76
CA GLY A 34 -48.67 -54.09 56.10
C GLY A 34 -49.27 -55.36 56.64
N ASP A 35 -48.59 -55.93 57.63
CA ASP A 35 -48.91 -57.22 58.23
C ASP A 35 -50.28 -57.21 58.92
N GLY A 36 -51.25 -57.86 58.29
CA GLY A 36 -52.61 -58.01 58.82
C GLY A 36 -52.73 -58.82 60.12
N GLU A 37 -51.69 -59.55 60.54
CA GLU A 37 -51.67 -60.26 61.83
C GLU A 37 -51.41 -59.33 63.02
N HIS A 38 -50.89 -58.11 62.79
CA HIS A 38 -50.57 -57.14 63.83
C HIS A 38 -51.23 -55.78 63.55
N ALA A 39 -51.97 -55.23 64.51
CA ALA A 39 -52.60 -53.93 64.35
C ALA A 39 -52.59 -53.11 65.64
N ASP A 40 -52.38 -51.80 65.52
CA ASP A 40 -52.57 -50.83 66.59
C ASP A 40 -53.54 -49.71 66.17
N ALA A 41 -54.18 -49.06 67.14
CA ALA A 41 -55.20 -48.04 66.91
C ALA A 41 -54.67 -46.66 67.29
N SER A 42 -54.54 -45.77 66.30
CA SER A 42 -54.06 -44.39 66.48
C SER A 42 -54.91 -43.40 65.70
N CYS A 43 -55.09 -42.20 66.27
CA CYS A 43 -55.71 -41.07 65.55
C CYS A 43 -54.74 -40.36 64.60
N ASP A 44 -53.44 -40.54 64.83
CA ASP A 44 -52.37 -39.98 64.00
C ASP A 44 -51.66 -41.12 63.25
N PRO A 45 -51.16 -40.88 62.02
CA PRO A 45 -50.32 -41.83 61.30
C PRO A 45 -49.14 -42.32 62.13
N ILE A 46 -48.91 -43.63 62.14
CA ILE A 46 -47.75 -44.25 62.78
C ILE A 46 -46.67 -44.42 61.71
N GLU A 47 -45.48 -43.88 61.95
CA GLU A 47 -44.35 -44.01 61.03
C GLU A 47 -43.91 -45.48 60.94
N GLY A 48 -43.78 -46.01 59.71
CA GLY A 48 -43.48 -47.42 59.44
C GLY A 48 -44.69 -48.37 59.56
N TRP A 49 -45.91 -47.83 59.39
CA TRP A 49 -47.15 -48.62 59.43
C TRP A 49 -48.08 -48.19 58.29
N SER A 50 -48.74 -49.15 57.66
CA SER A 50 -49.75 -48.96 56.62
C SER A 50 -51.18 -48.95 57.18
N ARG A 51 -52.12 -48.41 56.40
CA ARG A 51 -53.56 -48.56 56.63
C ARG A 51 -54.14 -49.83 55.99
N SER A 52 -53.36 -50.49 55.15
CA SER A 52 -53.72 -51.72 54.46
C SER A 52 -53.19 -52.92 55.25
N ASP A 53 -53.98 -53.99 55.33
CA ASP A 53 -53.63 -55.25 55.99
C ASP A 53 -53.44 -56.40 55.00
N ALA A 54 -53.18 -56.05 53.75
CA ALA A 54 -53.29 -56.98 52.63
C ALA A 54 -51.95 -57.55 52.16
N ASP A 55 -50.86 -57.24 52.87
CA ASP A 55 -49.53 -57.74 52.54
C ASP A 55 -49.42 -59.25 52.76
N CYS A 56 -48.90 -59.98 51.76
CA CYS A 56 -48.66 -61.41 51.88
C CYS A 56 -47.23 -61.76 52.29
N ASP A 57 -46.27 -60.83 52.22
CA ASP A 57 -44.92 -60.95 52.77
C ASP A 57 -44.33 -59.58 53.17
N ASP A 58 -44.66 -59.10 54.38
CA ASP A 58 -44.22 -57.82 55.00
C ASP A 58 -42.69 -57.69 55.18
N GLY A 59 -41.91 -58.63 54.68
CA GLY A 59 -40.44 -58.58 54.63
C GLY A 59 -39.85 -58.29 53.25
N ASP A 60 -40.67 -58.22 52.20
CA ASP A 60 -40.26 -58.04 50.81
C ASP A 60 -41.14 -57.02 50.06
N ALA A 61 -40.61 -55.80 49.89
CA ALA A 61 -41.29 -54.68 49.24
C ALA A 61 -41.65 -54.92 47.75
N THR A 62 -41.29 -56.07 47.17
CA THR A 62 -41.71 -56.48 45.83
C THR A 62 -42.95 -57.38 45.83
N VAL A 63 -43.47 -57.74 47.00
CA VAL A 63 -44.57 -58.70 47.17
C VAL A 63 -45.76 -58.02 47.86
N TYR A 64 -46.66 -57.43 47.07
CA TYR A 64 -47.85 -56.75 47.58
C TYR A 64 -49.06 -56.83 46.63
N PRO A 65 -50.28 -56.64 47.15
CA PRO A 65 -51.49 -56.65 46.34
C PRO A 65 -51.46 -55.69 45.14
N GLY A 66 -51.40 -56.26 43.95
CA GLY A 66 -51.33 -55.52 42.69
C GLY A 66 -49.92 -55.08 42.28
N ALA A 67 -48.88 -55.63 42.89
CA ALA A 67 -47.53 -55.60 42.32
C ALA A 67 -47.54 -56.26 40.93
N GLU A 68 -46.59 -55.86 40.08
CA GLU A 68 -46.36 -56.50 38.80
C GLU A 68 -45.58 -57.80 39.03
N GLU A 69 -46.03 -58.89 38.41
CA GLU A 69 -45.36 -60.19 38.52
C GLU A 69 -43.97 -60.08 37.87
N ILE A 70 -42.94 -60.45 38.63
CA ILE A 70 -41.56 -60.58 38.15
C ILE A 70 -41.21 -62.06 38.10
N CYS A 71 -40.25 -62.43 37.25
CA CYS A 71 -39.96 -63.83 36.94
C CYS A 71 -39.03 -64.49 37.96
N ASP A 72 -39.41 -64.45 39.23
CA ASP A 72 -38.63 -64.95 40.36
C ASP A 72 -39.24 -66.20 41.04
N GLY A 73 -40.39 -66.67 40.54
CA GLY A 73 -41.13 -67.80 41.10
C GLY A 73 -41.94 -67.48 42.35
N GLN A 74 -42.08 -66.20 42.71
CA GLN A 74 -42.93 -65.72 43.80
C GLN A 74 -44.27 -65.18 43.25
N ASP A 75 -45.30 -65.16 44.10
CA ASP A 75 -46.60 -64.51 43.78
C ASP A 75 -46.50 -63.07 44.23
N ASN A 76 -45.84 -62.21 43.43
CA ASN A 76 -45.58 -60.83 43.81
C ASN A 76 -46.88 -60.04 43.99
N GLY A 77 -47.91 -60.33 43.20
CA GLY A 77 -49.20 -59.63 43.22
C GLY A 77 -50.15 -60.05 44.34
N CYS A 78 -49.79 -61.04 45.18
CA CYS A 78 -50.61 -61.61 46.25
C CYS A 78 -52.02 -62.05 45.80
N ASP A 79 -52.18 -62.48 44.54
CA ASP A 79 -53.49 -62.79 43.94
C ASP A 79 -53.73 -64.31 43.72
N GLY A 80 -52.75 -65.13 44.11
CA GLY A 80 -52.73 -66.57 43.90
C GLY A 80 -52.29 -66.98 42.49
N GLY A 81 -51.82 -66.01 41.70
CA GLY A 81 -51.08 -66.18 40.47
C GLY A 81 -49.62 -66.60 40.71
N GLY A 82 -48.89 -66.74 39.63
CA GLY A 82 -47.44 -66.80 39.64
C GLY A 82 -46.98 -66.26 38.30
N ASP A 83 -45.69 -66.42 38.02
CA ASP A 83 -44.99 -65.75 36.92
C ASP A 83 -45.76 -65.77 35.57
N PRO A 84 -45.68 -64.69 34.78
CA PRO A 84 -46.33 -64.61 33.48
C PRO A 84 -45.93 -65.76 32.56
N ALA A 85 -46.90 -66.23 31.77
CA ALA A 85 -46.64 -67.29 30.78
C ALA A 85 -45.64 -66.79 29.71
N GLY A 86 -44.40 -67.26 29.77
CA GLY A 86 -43.33 -66.85 28.85
C GLY A 86 -41.95 -66.75 29.49
N CYS A 87 -41.89 -66.63 30.83
CA CYS A 87 -40.62 -66.61 31.55
C CYS A 87 -40.03 -68.00 31.74
N GLU A 88 -38.95 -68.27 31.01
CA GLU A 88 -38.01 -69.35 31.32
C GLU A 88 -36.69 -68.68 31.70
N VAL A 89 -36.17 -68.95 32.90
CA VAL A 89 -34.90 -68.42 33.50
C VAL A 89 -33.61 -68.74 32.71
N THR A 90 -33.74 -69.06 31.41
CA THR A 90 -32.66 -69.37 30.46
C THR A 90 -32.98 -68.95 29.02
N ALA A 91 -34.00 -68.14 28.75
CA ALA A 91 -34.31 -67.68 27.39
C ALA A 91 -33.32 -66.56 26.97
N PRO A 92 -32.88 -66.47 25.72
CA PRO A 92 -32.13 -65.31 25.24
C PRO A 92 -33.06 -64.09 25.08
N GLU A 93 -32.53 -62.89 25.34
CA GLU A 93 -33.23 -61.61 25.14
C GLU A 93 -33.69 -61.41 23.70
N GLN A 94 -34.87 -60.81 23.54
CA GLN A 94 -35.41 -60.39 22.24
C GLN A 94 -35.76 -58.91 22.33
N CYS A 95 -35.47 -58.13 21.28
CA CYS A 95 -35.77 -56.70 21.20
C CYS A 95 -37.29 -56.42 21.05
N ASP A 96 -38.04 -56.77 22.10
CA ASP A 96 -39.47 -56.55 22.25
C ASP A 96 -39.81 -55.70 23.49
N GLY A 97 -38.78 -55.24 24.22
CA GLY A 97 -38.90 -54.40 25.40
C GLY A 97 -39.32 -55.17 26.65
N LEU A 98 -39.10 -56.48 26.68
CA LEU A 98 -39.38 -57.36 27.81
C LEU A 98 -38.09 -58.05 28.26
N ASP A 99 -37.88 -58.14 29.58
CA ASP A 99 -36.85 -58.97 30.21
C ASP A 99 -37.25 -60.45 30.02
N ASN A 100 -36.64 -61.11 29.02
CA ASN A 100 -37.00 -62.46 28.61
C ASN A 100 -36.31 -63.53 29.48
N ASP A 101 -35.13 -63.22 30.01
CA ASP A 101 -34.28 -64.16 30.75
C ASP A 101 -34.40 -64.04 32.27
N GLY A 102 -35.03 -62.96 32.74
CA GLY A 102 -35.37 -62.70 34.14
C GLY A 102 -34.19 -62.18 34.97
N ASP A 103 -33.16 -61.61 34.35
CA ASP A 103 -31.99 -61.06 35.06
C ASP A 103 -32.20 -59.63 35.59
N GLY A 104 -33.31 -58.98 35.22
CA GLY A 104 -33.69 -57.63 35.63
C GLY A 104 -33.21 -56.53 34.68
N LEU A 105 -32.63 -56.87 33.54
CA LEU A 105 -32.30 -55.97 32.44
C LEU A 105 -33.26 -56.23 31.26
N VAL A 106 -33.42 -55.23 30.40
CA VAL A 106 -34.30 -55.33 29.23
C VAL A 106 -33.44 -55.15 28.00
N ASP A 107 -33.51 -56.11 27.07
CA ASP A 107 -32.84 -56.10 25.77
C ASP A 107 -31.30 -55.94 25.86
N GLU A 108 -30.67 -56.35 26.96
CA GLU A 108 -29.24 -56.18 27.18
C GLU A 108 -28.40 -57.06 26.26
N GLY A 109 -27.29 -56.50 25.76
CA GLY A 109 -26.44 -57.19 24.77
C GLY A 109 -26.86 -57.00 23.31
N LEU A 110 -27.98 -56.31 23.05
CA LEU A 110 -28.44 -55.91 21.71
C LEU A 110 -28.09 -54.43 21.44
N THR A 111 -27.54 -54.13 20.26
CA THR A 111 -27.10 -52.76 19.85
C THR A 111 -27.62 -52.37 18.46
N GLY A 112 -27.70 -51.07 18.15
CA GLY A 112 -28.15 -50.56 16.83
C GLY A 112 -28.34 -49.03 16.81
N PRO A 113 -28.63 -48.41 15.65
CA PRO A 113 -28.91 -49.03 14.35
C PRO A 113 -27.66 -49.57 13.63
N TRP A 114 -27.80 -50.69 12.94
CA TRP A 114 -26.80 -51.29 12.03
C TRP A 114 -27.32 -51.29 10.61
N TYR A 115 -26.42 -51.14 9.65
CA TYR A 115 -26.71 -50.98 8.23
C TYR A 115 -26.03 -52.10 7.44
N PRO A 116 -26.70 -52.75 6.47
CA PRO A 116 -26.08 -53.80 5.66
C PRO A 116 -24.81 -53.28 4.95
N ASP A 117 -23.77 -54.11 4.91
CA ASP A 117 -22.46 -53.86 4.29
C ASP A 117 -22.11 -55.11 3.45
N GLU A 118 -22.65 -55.20 2.22
CA GLU A 118 -22.56 -56.41 1.38
C GLU A 118 -21.16 -56.61 0.76
N ASP A 119 -20.37 -55.56 0.62
CA ASP A 119 -19.01 -55.63 0.06
C ASP A 119 -17.88 -55.65 1.10
N GLY A 120 -18.19 -55.37 2.37
CA GLY A 120 -17.31 -55.50 3.52
C GLY A 120 -16.30 -54.37 3.68
N ASP A 121 -16.63 -53.14 3.23
CA ASP A 121 -15.75 -51.97 3.32
C ASP A 121 -15.90 -51.17 4.62
N GLY A 122 -16.92 -51.50 5.43
CA GLY A 122 -17.21 -50.87 6.72
C GLY A 122 -18.17 -49.68 6.66
N PHE A 123 -18.72 -49.36 5.49
CA PHE A 123 -19.84 -48.45 5.30
C PHE A 123 -21.10 -49.25 4.99
N GLY A 124 -22.25 -48.79 5.47
CA GLY A 124 -23.48 -49.53 5.29
C GLY A 124 -24.57 -48.72 4.61
N THR A 125 -25.53 -49.42 4.03
CA THR A 125 -26.60 -48.78 3.27
C THR A 125 -27.81 -48.48 4.17
N ALA A 126 -28.38 -47.28 4.06
CA ALA A 126 -29.58 -46.91 4.83
C ALA A 126 -30.79 -47.85 4.59
N GLU A 127 -30.82 -48.51 3.43
CA GLU A 127 -31.88 -49.43 3.05
C GLU A 127 -31.61 -50.82 3.66
N GLY A 128 -32.48 -51.24 4.59
CA GLY A 128 -32.33 -52.52 5.29
C GLY A 128 -31.69 -52.41 6.68
N ALA A 129 -31.59 -51.20 7.22
CA ALA A 129 -31.10 -50.99 8.58
C ALA A 129 -31.89 -51.83 9.61
N GLU A 130 -31.15 -52.50 10.50
CA GLU A 130 -31.69 -53.29 11.60
C GLU A 130 -31.27 -52.68 12.94
N ASP A 131 -32.24 -52.55 13.84
CA ASP A 131 -31.99 -52.24 15.24
C ASP A 131 -31.80 -53.55 16.00
N CYS A 132 -30.94 -53.56 17.02
CA CYS A 132 -30.81 -54.66 17.99
C CYS A 132 -30.18 -55.96 17.45
N LEU A 133 -28.94 -55.89 16.93
CA LEU A 133 -28.12 -57.09 16.66
C LEU A 133 -27.27 -57.47 17.89
N GLU A 134 -27.11 -58.77 18.14
CA GLU A 134 -26.18 -59.30 19.16
C GLU A 134 -24.74 -58.91 18.80
N GLU A 135 -23.90 -58.62 19.79
CA GLU A 135 -22.50 -58.21 19.57
C GLU A 135 -21.69 -59.23 18.74
N SER A 136 -22.05 -60.51 18.79
CA SER A 136 -21.43 -61.58 17.99
C SER A 136 -21.83 -61.62 16.52
N ASP A 137 -22.92 -60.96 16.12
CA ASP A 137 -23.39 -60.91 14.73
C ASP A 137 -22.84 -59.70 13.95
N GLN A 138 -22.02 -58.86 14.61
CA GLN A 138 -21.38 -57.67 14.04
C GLN A 138 -20.24 -57.99 13.06
N GLU A 139 -19.73 -59.23 13.03
CA GLU A 139 -18.44 -59.54 12.39
C GLU A 139 -18.49 -59.79 10.87
N ASP A 140 -19.68 -59.94 10.25
CA ASP A 140 -19.78 -60.15 8.79
C ASP A 140 -21.07 -59.50 8.22
N GLY A 141 -20.92 -58.40 7.48
CA GLY A 141 -21.99 -57.86 6.61
C GLY A 141 -22.81 -56.68 7.15
N TRP A 142 -22.34 -56.02 8.21
CA TRP A 142 -23.03 -54.88 8.81
C TRP A 142 -22.05 -53.76 9.23
N ALA A 143 -22.43 -52.51 8.99
CA ALA A 143 -21.75 -51.29 9.41
C ALA A 143 -22.57 -50.47 10.40
N SER A 144 -21.92 -49.62 11.17
CA SER A 144 -22.55 -48.73 12.17
C SER A 144 -23.00 -47.38 11.61
N ASN A 145 -22.81 -47.16 10.30
CA ASN A 145 -23.12 -45.92 9.60
C ASN A 145 -23.90 -46.22 8.31
N ALA A 146 -24.59 -45.20 7.78
CA ALA A 146 -25.42 -45.28 6.58
C ALA A 146 -24.73 -44.64 5.36
N ASP A 147 -23.40 -44.66 5.33
CA ASP A 147 -22.59 -43.84 4.42
C ASP A 147 -22.15 -44.59 3.16
N ASP A 148 -22.81 -45.71 2.83
CA ASP A 148 -22.58 -46.46 1.61
C ASP A 148 -23.58 -46.06 0.51
N CYS A 149 -23.03 -45.71 -0.65
CA CYS A 149 -23.77 -45.27 -1.82
C CYS A 149 -24.00 -46.41 -2.84
N ASP A 150 -23.25 -47.51 -2.74
CA ASP A 150 -23.39 -48.71 -3.56
C ASP A 150 -22.84 -49.94 -2.80
N ASP A 151 -23.71 -50.58 -2.02
CA ASP A 151 -23.49 -51.81 -1.20
C ASP A 151 -22.81 -52.99 -1.92
N GLY A 152 -22.64 -52.92 -3.25
CA GLY A 152 -21.97 -53.92 -4.07
C GLY A 152 -20.57 -53.53 -4.57
N ASP A 153 -20.06 -52.34 -4.24
CA ASP A 153 -18.76 -51.82 -4.68
C ASP A 153 -18.03 -51.04 -3.57
N ALA A 154 -17.09 -51.73 -2.92
CA ALA A 154 -16.24 -51.26 -1.82
C ALA A 154 -15.34 -50.04 -2.13
N SER A 155 -15.56 -49.38 -3.27
CA SER A 155 -14.90 -48.14 -3.68
C SER A 155 -15.84 -46.93 -3.75
N VAL A 156 -17.13 -47.06 -3.39
CA VAL A 156 -18.17 -46.04 -3.60
C VAL A 156 -18.93 -45.70 -2.30
N GLY A 157 -18.31 -44.89 -1.44
CA GLY A 157 -18.95 -44.30 -0.25
C GLY A 157 -19.44 -42.86 -0.45
N VAL A 158 -20.04 -42.28 0.59
CA VAL A 158 -20.40 -40.85 0.66
C VAL A 158 -19.14 -39.98 0.73
N GLY A 159 -18.89 -39.19 -0.32
CA GLY A 159 -17.81 -38.21 -0.35
C GLY A 159 -18.23 -36.87 0.26
N VAL A 160 -17.38 -36.29 1.12
CA VAL A 160 -17.48 -34.88 1.53
C VAL A 160 -16.56 -34.06 0.63
N TRP A 161 -17.13 -33.04 -0.01
CA TRP A 161 -16.43 -32.13 -0.89
C TRP A 161 -16.53 -30.71 -0.32
N TYR A 162 -15.53 -29.88 -0.55
CA TYR A 162 -15.42 -28.52 -0.03
C TYR A 162 -15.42 -27.53 -1.19
N ALA A 163 -16.12 -26.41 -1.08
CA ALA A 163 -16.14 -25.42 -2.16
C ALA A 163 -14.73 -24.87 -2.38
N ASP A 164 -14.33 -24.76 -3.64
CA ASP A 164 -13.04 -24.21 -4.10
C ASP A 164 -13.40 -23.02 -5.01
N VAL A 165 -13.60 -21.85 -4.38
CA VAL A 165 -14.18 -20.67 -5.04
C VAL A 165 -13.11 -19.91 -5.84
N ASP A 166 -11.88 -19.87 -5.35
CA ASP A 166 -10.76 -19.20 -6.02
C ASP A 166 -9.99 -20.11 -7.01
N GLY A 167 -10.20 -21.43 -6.95
CA GLY A 167 -9.74 -22.41 -7.92
C GLY A 167 -8.31 -22.93 -7.66
N ASP A 168 -7.80 -22.83 -6.45
CA ASP A 168 -6.43 -23.21 -6.10
C ASP A 168 -6.23 -24.70 -5.74
N GLY A 169 -7.35 -25.43 -5.60
CA GLY A 169 -7.37 -26.86 -5.30
C GLY A 169 -7.53 -27.21 -3.82
N TYR A 170 -7.62 -26.21 -2.94
CA TYR A 170 -8.04 -26.33 -1.55
C TYR A 170 -9.48 -25.80 -1.42
N GLY A 171 -10.19 -26.27 -0.40
CA GLY A 171 -11.59 -25.86 -0.23
C GLY A 171 -11.94 -25.42 1.17
N ASP A 172 -12.99 -24.60 1.26
CA ASP A 172 -13.49 -24.01 2.50
C ASP A 172 -14.06 -25.09 3.44
N PRO A 173 -13.48 -25.31 4.64
CA PRO A 173 -14.00 -26.26 5.63
C PRO A 173 -15.43 -25.95 6.09
N GLU A 174 -15.89 -24.71 5.97
CA GLU A 174 -17.23 -24.27 6.37
C GLU A 174 -18.28 -24.50 5.26
N VAL A 175 -17.86 -24.75 4.01
CA VAL A 175 -18.76 -24.92 2.86
C VAL A 175 -18.62 -26.32 2.25
N THR A 176 -19.32 -27.27 2.84
CA THR A 176 -19.30 -28.68 2.42
C THR A 176 -20.47 -29.08 1.52
N TRP A 177 -20.23 -29.96 0.56
CA TRP A 177 -21.22 -30.69 -0.21
C TRP A 177 -21.01 -32.20 -0.06
N THR A 178 -22.07 -32.92 0.29
CA THR A 178 -22.00 -34.37 0.53
C THR A 178 -22.84 -35.09 -0.51
N ASP A 179 -22.23 -35.96 -1.31
CA ASP A 179 -22.92 -36.68 -2.40
C ASP A 179 -22.19 -37.97 -2.80
N CYS A 180 -22.98 -38.92 -3.27
CA CYS A 180 -22.56 -40.19 -3.85
C CYS A 180 -22.05 -40.05 -5.30
N ALA A 181 -22.47 -38.98 -6.00
CA ALA A 181 -22.13 -38.78 -7.41
C ALA A 181 -20.70 -38.24 -7.66
N GLY A 182 -19.94 -37.97 -6.60
CA GLY A 182 -18.64 -37.30 -6.65
C GLY A 182 -18.74 -35.77 -6.59
N ALA A 183 -17.58 -35.09 -6.69
CA ALA A 183 -17.49 -33.63 -6.55
C ALA A 183 -18.35 -32.88 -7.57
N PRO A 184 -19.18 -31.92 -7.14
CA PRO A 184 -19.68 -30.88 -8.04
C PRO A 184 -18.51 -30.10 -8.69
N ALA A 185 -18.79 -29.40 -9.78
CA ALA A 185 -17.80 -28.46 -10.33
C ALA A 185 -17.53 -27.34 -9.30
N ALA A 186 -16.25 -26.95 -9.14
CA ALA A 186 -15.75 -26.00 -8.13
C ALA A 186 -15.83 -26.51 -6.67
N TYR A 187 -15.64 -27.83 -6.49
CA TYR A 187 -15.44 -28.44 -5.18
C TYR A 187 -14.27 -29.42 -5.22
N VAL A 188 -13.56 -29.57 -4.10
CA VAL A 188 -12.39 -30.45 -3.92
C VAL A 188 -12.57 -31.39 -2.73
N ASP A 189 -11.71 -32.39 -2.58
CA ASP A 189 -11.81 -33.44 -1.55
C ASP A 189 -11.09 -33.11 -0.23
N ASN A 190 -10.59 -31.87 -0.08
CA ASN A 190 -9.92 -31.40 1.12
C ASN A 190 -10.53 -30.06 1.59
N GLY A 191 -10.63 -29.88 2.90
CA GLY A 191 -11.21 -28.69 3.53
C GLY A 191 -10.15 -27.85 4.24
N ASP A 192 -8.95 -27.78 3.67
CA ASP A 192 -7.78 -27.24 4.36
C ASP A 192 -7.53 -25.75 4.06
N ASP A 193 -8.41 -25.10 3.29
CA ASP A 193 -8.28 -23.68 2.93
C ASP A 193 -8.67 -22.77 4.10
N CYS A 194 -7.81 -21.78 4.40
CA CYS A 194 -8.08 -20.79 5.44
C CYS A 194 -8.64 -19.46 4.90
N ASP A 195 -8.61 -19.21 3.59
CA ASP A 195 -9.29 -18.11 2.90
C ASP A 195 -9.60 -18.49 1.43
N ASP A 196 -10.68 -19.25 1.22
CA ASP A 196 -11.20 -19.72 -0.09
C ASP A 196 -11.65 -18.59 -1.06
N SER A 197 -11.39 -17.33 -0.70
CA SER A 197 -11.58 -16.18 -1.58
C SER A 197 -10.27 -15.67 -2.19
N ASP A 198 -9.12 -16.23 -1.80
CA ASP A 198 -7.79 -15.83 -2.19
C ASP A 198 -6.88 -17.04 -2.45
N ALA A 199 -6.70 -17.37 -3.75
CA ALA A 199 -5.86 -18.46 -4.21
C ALA A 199 -4.38 -18.35 -3.79
N GLY A 200 -3.95 -17.23 -3.18
CA GLY A 200 -2.66 -17.06 -2.55
C GLY A 200 -2.57 -17.58 -1.12
N VAL A 201 -3.67 -17.97 -0.49
CA VAL A 201 -3.78 -18.28 0.95
C VAL A 201 -4.27 -19.72 1.14
N ARG A 202 -3.35 -20.68 1.15
CA ARG A 202 -3.67 -22.13 1.27
C ARG A 202 -2.51 -22.92 1.85
N PRO A 203 -2.72 -24.15 2.35
CA PRO A 203 -1.65 -24.99 2.87
C PRO A 203 -0.46 -25.13 1.90
N GLY A 204 0.72 -24.70 2.37
CA GLY A 204 1.96 -24.76 1.61
C GLY A 204 2.09 -23.69 0.50
N ALA A 205 1.23 -22.67 0.46
CA ALA A 205 1.47 -21.47 -0.34
C ALA A 205 2.80 -20.80 0.06
N PRO A 206 3.49 -20.14 -0.87
CA PRO A 206 4.59 -19.25 -0.53
C PRO A 206 4.09 -18.00 0.20
N GLU A 207 4.90 -17.46 1.12
CA GLU A 207 4.62 -16.17 1.77
C GLU A 207 4.79 -15.01 0.78
N LEU A 208 3.91 -14.00 0.87
CA LEU A 208 3.80 -12.89 -0.08
C LEU A 208 4.36 -11.56 0.46
N CYS A 209 4.98 -11.57 1.64
CA CYS A 209 5.52 -10.38 2.29
C CYS A 209 4.44 -9.34 2.62
N ASP A 210 3.19 -9.78 2.79
CA ASP A 210 2.01 -8.93 3.01
C ASP A 210 1.66 -8.78 4.51
N GLY A 211 2.48 -9.38 5.38
CA GLY A 211 2.28 -9.37 6.82
C GLY A 211 1.19 -10.31 7.30
N ARG A 212 0.87 -11.36 6.53
CA ARG A 212 -0.08 -12.43 6.89
C ARG A 212 0.50 -13.81 6.57
N PRO A 213 0.10 -14.86 7.30
CA PRO A 213 0.50 -16.23 6.99
C PRO A 213 -0.28 -16.76 5.78
N ASN A 214 0.37 -16.88 4.62
CA ASN A 214 -0.27 -17.37 3.39
C ASN A 214 -0.41 -18.90 3.38
N ASP A 215 0.40 -19.63 4.12
CA ASP A 215 0.43 -21.11 4.08
C ASP A 215 -0.52 -21.79 5.08
N CYS A 216 -1.46 -21.03 5.65
CA CYS A 216 -2.39 -21.44 6.71
C CYS A 216 -1.73 -21.95 8.02
N ASN A 217 -0.47 -21.56 8.30
CA ASN A 217 0.27 -22.02 9.49
C ASN A 217 0.24 -21.07 10.71
N ALA A 218 -0.80 -20.23 10.85
CA ALA A 218 -0.84 -19.06 11.75
C ALA A 218 -0.46 -19.27 13.23
N GLU A 219 -0.37 -20.50 13.74
CA GLU A 219 0.06 -20.78 15.12
C GLU A 219 1.55 -20.44 15.35
N GLY A 220 1.79 -19.30 16.00
CA GLY A 220 3.13 -18.85 16.36
C GLY A 220 3.87 -18.13 15.24
N TRP A 221 3.20 -17.91 14.11
CA TRP A 221 3.67 -17.10 12.99
C TRP A 221 3.85 -15.64 13.41
N THR A 222 4.90 -15.01 12.87
CA THR A 222 5.19 -13.59 12.98
C THR A 222 5.58 -13.04 11.61
N SER A 223 5.37 -11.74 11.37
CA SER A 223 5.78 -11.09 10.11
C SER A 223 7.28 -11.17 9.81
N GLY A 224 8.11 -11.57 10.78
CA GLY A 224 9.54 -11.80 10.56
C GLY A 224 9.86 -13.15 9.92
N ASP A 225 8.89 -14.08 9.88
CA ASP A 225 9.08 -15.41 9.31
C ASP A 225 9.09 -15.39 7.77
N GLU A 226 8.59 -14.31 7.16
CA GLU A 226 8.63 -14.07 5.72
C GLU A 226 10.03 -13.65 5.22
N ALA A 227 10.91 -13.22 6.13
CA ALA A 227 12.21 -12.67 5.77
C ALA A 227 13.09 -13.69 5.04
N GLY A 228 13.68 -13.27 3.92
CA GLY A 228 14.53 -14.11 3.10
C GLY A 228 13.78 -15.12 2.22
N LEU A 229 12.48 -14.92 1.99
CA LEU A 229 11.68 -15.69 1.03
C LEU A 229 11.50 -14.94 -0.30
N ALA A 230 11.31 -15.68 -1.38
CA ALA A 230 10.98 -15.14 -2.69
C ALA A 230 10.09 -16.12 -3.47
N ALA A 231 9.07 -15.60 -4.16
CA ALA A 231 8.12 -16.41 -4.91
C ALA A 231 7.61 -15.68 -6.16
N PHE A 232 7.22 -16.44 -7.18
CA PHE A 232 6.59 -15.92 -8.39
C PHE A 232 5.20 -16.51 -8.59
N HIS A 233 4.22 -15.66 -8.87
CA HIS A 233 2.86 -16.01 -9.26
C HIS A 233 2.65 -15.77 -10.74
N ASP A 234 2.47 -16.84 -11.51
CA ASP A 234 2.02 -16.77 -12.88
C ASP A 234 0.50 -16.52 -12.89
N VAL A 235 0.09 -15.28 -13.13
CA VAL A 235 -1.33 -14.86 -13.08
C VAL A 235 -2.17 -15.40 -14.23
N VAL A 236 -1.54 -16.03 -15.24
CA VAL A 236 -2.26 -16.62 -16.38
C VAL A 236 -2.62 -18.06 -16.08
N ASP A 237 -1.67 -18.82 -15.54
CA ASP A 237 -1.85 -20.23 -15.22
C ASP A 237 -2.22 -20.47 -13.73
N HIS A 238 -2.23 -19.42 -12.91
CA HIS A 238 -2.39 -19.45 -11.44
C HIS A 238 -1.39 -20.38 -10.75
N VAL A 239 -0.14 -20.39 -11.24
CA VAL A 239 0.92 -21.26 -10.73
C VAL A 239 1.89 -20.48 -9.86
N TRP A 240 2.11 -20.98 -8.65
CA TRP A 240 3.09 -20.46 -7.71
C TRP A 240 4.43 -21.19 -7.83
N THR A 241 5.52 -20.43 -7.84
CA THR A 241 6.90 -20.96 -7.89
C THR A 241 7.72 -20.37 -6.75
N ASP A 242 8.22 -21.23 -5.85
CA ASP A 242 9.20 -20.84 -4.83
C ASP A 242 10.58 -20.59 -5.48
N LEU A 243 11.09 -19.36 -5.32
CA LEU A 243 12.37 -18.90 -5.84
C LEU A 243 13.41 -18.69 -4.73
N THR A 244 13.06 -18.92 -3.47
CA THR A 244 13.89 -18.66 -2.28
C THR A 244 15.27 -19.28 -2.42
N SER A 245 15.33 -20.59 -2.67
CA SER A 245 16.60 -21.30 -2.80
C SER A 245 17.39 -20.90 -4.04
N THR A 246 16.71 -20.44 -5.09
CA THR A 246 17.34 -19.95 -6.33
C THR A 246 18.05 -18.63 -6.07
N PHE A 247 17.39 -17.69 -5.39
CA PHE A 247 17.93 -16.36 -5.13
C PHE A 247 18.95 -16.36 -3.98
N ALA A 248 18.79 -17.22 -2.97
CA ALA A 248 19.70 -17.32 -1.83
C ALA A 248 21.13 -17.80 -2.17
N VAL A 249 21.36 -18.31 -3.38
CA VAL A 249 22.72 -18.62 -3.88
C VAL A 249 23.50 -17.35 -4.24
N GLY A 250 22.81 -16.24 -4.47
CA GLY A 250 23.40 -14.93 -4.73
C GLY A 250 24.20 -14.40 -3.55
N HIS A 251 25.36 -13.83 -3.83
CA HIS A 251 26.16 -13.10 -2.84
C HIS A 251 26.95 -11.98 -3.51
N ALA A 252 27.57 -11.09 -2.74
CA ALA A 252 28.31 -9.92 -3.26
C ALA A 252 29.41 -10.22 -4.29
N GLY A 253 29.86 -11.48 -4.42
CA GLY A 253 30.85 -11.90 -5.43
C GLY A 253 30.24 -12.65 -6.63
N ASN A 254 28.95 -12.95 -6.58
CA ASN A 254 28.20 -13.70 -7.58
C ASN A 254 26.72 -13.32 -7.53
N VAL A 255 26.32 -12.42 -8.43
CA VAL A 255 24.91 -12.02 -8.62
C VAL A 255 24.22 -13.04 -9.50
N ILE A 256 22.99 -13.42 -9.15
CA ILE A 256 22.17 -14.34 -9.93
C ILE A 256 21.32 -13.55 -10.93
N ALA A 257 21.37 -13.91 -12.20
CA ALA A 257 20.46 -13.37 -13.22
C ALA A 257 19.19 -14.23 -13.28
N HIS A 258 18.02 -13.58 -13.24
CA HIS A 258 16.72 -14.23 -13.35
C HIS A 258 15.86 -13.54 -14.41
N GLU A 259 15.31 -14.33 -15.33
CA GLU A 259 14.41 -13.85 -16.38
C GLU A 259 12.96 -14.12 -15.99
N ILE A 260 12.12 -13.09 -16.08
CA ILE A 260 10.67 -13.15 -15.87
C ILE A 260 10.05 -13.15 -17.27
N ASP A 261 9.82 -14.34 -17.80
CA ASP A 261 9.36 -14.60 -19.16
C ASP A 261 7.83 -14.84 -19.26
N ARG A 262 7.11 -14.67 -18.15
CA ARG A 262 5.64 -14.75 -18.07
C ARG A 262 5.04 -13.55 -17.35
N SER A 263 3.80 -13.21 -17.70
CA SER A 263 3.02 -12.21 -16.97
C SER A 263 2.79 -12.69 -15.54
N GLY A 264 2.97 -11.81 -14.56
CA GLY A 264 2.84 -12.22 -13.17
C GLY A 264 3.45 -11.29 -12.15
N GLU A 265 3.49 -11.78 -10.92
CA GLU A 265 3.89 -11.03 -9.73
C GLU A 265 5.08 -11.76 -9.07
N LEU A 266 6.20 -11.06 -8.94
CA LEU A 266 7.40 -11.54 -8.26
C LEU A 266 7.49 -10.90 -6.88
N TYR A 267 7.36 -11.70 -5.84
CA TYR A 267 7.47 -11.29 -4.44
C TYR A 267 8.88 -11.56 -3.92
N ILE A 268 9.51 -10.56 -3.31
CA ILE A 268 10.84 -10.68 -2.70
C ILE A 268 10.80 -10.02 -1.31
N CYS A 269 10.82 -10.87 -0.29
CA CYS A 269 10.64 -10.44 1.09
C CYS A 269 11.92 -9.83 1.69
N GLU A 270 11.78 -9.33 2.93
CA GLU A 270 12.82 -8.63 3.68
C GLU A 270 14.17 -9.35 3.57
N GLY A 271 15.23 -8.59 3.27
CA GLY A 271 16.58 -9.13 3.15
C GLY A 271 17.43 -8.41 2.10
N THR A 272 18.69 -8.80 2.04
CA THR A 272 19.60 -8.35 0.98
C THR A 272 19.79 -9.45 -0.04
N TRP A 273 19.38 -9.18 -1.28
CA TRP A 273 19.38 -10.13 -2.38
C TRP A 273 20.36 -9.68 -3.45
N TYR A 274 21.21 -10.61 -3.90
CA TYR A 274 22.17 -10.36 -4.97
C TYR A 274 21.63 -10.96 -6.27
N VAL A 275 20.62 -10.30 -6.83
CA VAL A 275 19.88 -10.73 -8.01
C VAL A 275 19.77 -9.60 -9.03
N GLU A 276 19.87 -9.95 -10.31
CA GLU A 276 19.56 -9.10 -11.45
C GLU A 276 18.32 -9.67 -12.15
N LEU A 277 17.30 -8.84 -12.32
CA LEU A 277 15.98 -9.22 -12.82
C LEU A 277 15.76 -8.69 -14.25
N PHE A 278 15.34 -9.58 -15.14
CA PHE A 278 15.02 -9.26 -16.53
C PHE A 278 13.55 -9.54 -16.80
N ALA A 279 12.71 -8.50 -16.80
CA ALA A 279 11.30 -8.59 -17.18
C ALA A 279 11.16 -8.50 -18.71
N THR A 280 10.91 -9.65 -19.35
CA THR A 280 10.75 -9.77 -20.82
C THR A 280 9.31 -10.05 -21.24
N ALA A 281 8.45 -10.38 -20.28
CA ALA A 281 7.02 -10.55 -20.45
C ALA A 281 6.22 -9.25 -20.34
N SER A 282 4.96 -9.31 -20.78
CA SER A 282 3.95 -8.27 -20.57
C SER A 282 3.38 -8.33 -19.16
N ASN A 283 3.06 -7.20 -18.55
CA ASN A 283 2.38 -7.10 -17.24
C ASN A 283 3.15 -7.83 -16.14
N VAL A 284 4.24 -7.21 -15.70
CA VAL A 284 5.11 -7.75 -14.65
C VAL A 284 5.09 -6.80 -13.46
N SER A 285 4.79 -7.35 -12.29
CA SER A 285 4.94 -6.68 -11.00
C SER A 285 6.10 -7.29 -10.22
N ILE A 286 6.98 -6.45 -9.69
CA ILE A 286 8.07 -6.86 -8.80
C ILE A 286 7.80 -6.16 -7.47
N LEU A 287 7.51 -6.94 -6.43
CA LEU A 287 6.90 -6.48 -5.19
C LEU A 287 7.75 -6.89 -3.99
N GLY A 288 8.10 -5.91 -3.18
CA GLY A 288 8.67 -6.08 -1.84
C GLY A 288 7.62 -5.80 -0.77
N PRO A 289 7.96 -6.03 0.51
CA PRO A 289 7.11 -5.62 1.62
C PRO A 289 6.97 -4.10 1.65
N ALA A 290 5.94 -3.61 2.34
CA ALA A 290 5.68 -2.18 2.45
C ALA A 290 6.89 -1.39 3.00
N GLY A 291 7.32 -0.37 2.26
CA GLY A 291 8.45 0.48 2.57
C GLY A 291 9.79 0.03 1.95
N SER A 292 10.52 0.98 1.38
CA SER A 292 11.76 0.77 0.61
C SER A 292 12.96 0.20 1.40
N GLY A 293 12.94 0.26 2.73
CA GLY A 293 14.10 -0.03 3.58
C GLY A 293 14.27 -1.50 3.99
N ALA A 294 13.26 -2.35 3.80
CA ALA A 294 13.27 -3.73 4.27
C ALA A 294 13.97 -4.69 3.29
N THR A 295 13.78 -4.49 1.99
CA THR A 295 14.37 -5.33 0.95
C THR A 295 15.39 -4.56 0.12
N THR A 296 16.61 -5.07 0.04
CA THR A 296 17.67 -4.50 -0.81
C THR A 296 18.01 -5.46 -1.95
N LEU A 297 17.94 -4.98 -3.20
CA LEU A 297 18.54 -5.65 -4.36
C LEU A 297 19.91 -5.03 -4.62
N ASP A 298 20.98 -5.81 -4.46
CA ASP A 298 22.37 -5.34 -4.47
C ASP A 298 23.16 -5.95 -5.65
N ALA A 299 23.81 -5.09 -6.46
CA ALA A 299 24.56 -5.50 -7.64
C ALA A 299 25.90 -6.18 -7.32
N GLY A 300 26.26 -6.27 -6.04
CA GLY A 300 27.48 -6.84 -5.53
C GLY A 300 28.72 -6.05 -5.91
N GLN A 301 29.89 -6.66 -5.73
CA GLN A 301 31.19 -6.05 -5.98
C GLN A 301 31.66 -6.35 -7.41
N GLY A 302 31.86 -5.29 -8.20
CA GLY A 302 32.66 -5.32 -9.43
C GLY A 302 32.05 -6.12 -10.59
N GLY A 303 31.13 -5.49 -11.32
CA GLY A 303 30.64 -5.96 -12.61
C GLY A 303 29.72 -4.93 -13.27
N LEU A 304 29.61 -4.99 -14.60
CA LEU A 304 28.59 -4.24 -15.35
C LEU A 304 27.25 -4.92 -15.17
N ARG A 305 26.38 -4.39 -14.31
CA ARG A 305 25.08 -4.98 -13.97
C ARG A 305 24.04 -3.92 -13.69
N ARG A 306 22.81 -4.22 -14.08
CA ARG A 306 21.61 -3.49 -13.64
C ARG A 306 20.87 -4.36 -12.63
N LEU A 307 20.02 -3.78 -11.78
CA LEU A 307 19.22 -4.58 -10.85
C LEU A 307 17.91 -5.01 -11.49
N ILE A 308 17.24 -4.09 -12.16
CA ILE A 308 15.97 -4.35 -12.85
C ILE A 308 16.06 -3.84 -14.28
N THR A 309 15.84 -4.74 -15.24
CA THR A 309 15.68 -4.39 -16.65
C THR A 309 14.32 -4.89 -17.13
N ALA A 310 13.47 -3.98 -17.60
CA ALA A 310 12.28 -4.30 -18.35
C ALA A 310 12.47 -3.80 -19.78
N ASP A 311 12.48 -4.70 -20.76
CA ASP A 311 12.53 -4.35 -22.18
C ASP A 311 11.42 -5.08 -22.92
N THR A 312 10.34 -4.35 -23.20
CA THR A 312 9.16 -4.87 -23.89
C THR A 312 9.10 -4.42 -25.35
N SER A 313 10.22 -3.97 -25.93
CA SER A 313 10.27 -3.42 -27.29
C SER A 313 9.76 -4.37 -28.40
N LEU A 314 9.73 -5.68 -28.12
CA LEU A 314 9.24 -6.74 -29.00
C LEU A 314 7.77 -7.13 -28.76
N GLN A 315 7.11 -6.60 -27.73
CA GLN A 315 5.78 -7.00 -27.28
C GLN A 315 4.66 -6.05 -27.78
N LEU A 316 3.40 -6.41 -27.51
CA LEU A 316 2.17 -5.76 -28.00
C LEU A 316 1.82 -4.46 -27.22
N GLU A 317 0.79 -3.73 -27.68
CA GLU A 317 0.31 -2.49 -27.05
C GLU A 317 -0.29 -2.74 -25.64
N ASN A 318 0.10 -1.93 -24.64
CA ASN A 318 -0.37 -1.87 -23.22
C ASN A 318 0.41 -2.61 -22.12
N ASP A 319 1.69 -2.93 -22.30
CA ASP A 319 2.49 -3.56 -21.24
C ASP A 319 2.65 -2.67 -20.00
N VAL A 320 2.43 -3.25 -18.82
CA VAL A 320 2.61 -2.60 -17.52
C VAL A 320 3.85 -3.17 -16.81
N LEU A 321 4.65 -2.28 -16.22
CA LEU A 321 5.66 -2.62 -15.24
C LEU A 321 5.32 -1.95 -13.90
N THR A 322 5.27 -2.73 -12.83
CA THR A 322 5.16 -2.22 -11.45
C THR A 322 6.40 -2.65 -10.67
N VAL A 323 7.03 -1.72 -9.95
CA VAL A 323 8.12 -2.02 -9.01
C VAL A 323 7.85 -1.29 -7.70
N GLU A 324 7.80 -2.05 -6.59
CA GLU A 324 7.39 -1.52 -5.29
C GLU A 324 8.20 -2.08 -4.13
N GLY A 325 8.61 -1.24 -3.17
CA GLY A 325 9.12 -1.70 -1.87
C GLY A 325 10.58 -2.14 -1.82
N PHE A 326 11.48 -1.46 -2.55
CA PHE A 326 12.89 -1.86 -2.64
C PHE A 326 13.89 -0.71 -2.47
N THR A 327 15.03 -1.05 -1.87
CA THR A 327 16.29 -0.34 -2.09
C THR A 327 17.07 -1.04 -3.21
N LEU A 328 17.34 -0.35 -4.32
CA LEU A 328 18.21 -0.80 -5.40
C LEU A 328 19.59 -0.17 -5.23
N ARG A 329 20.64 -0.99 -5.03
CA ARG A 329 21.98 -0.49 -4.68
C ARG A 329 23.06 -0.94 -5.64
N GLY A 330 23.94 -0.01 -6.01
CA GLY A 330 25.27 -0.31 -6.53
C GLY A 330 25.30 -0.74 -8.00
N GLY A 331 24.21 -0.55 -8.74
CA GLY A 331 24.15 -0.88 -10.16
C GLY A 331 25.19 -0.08 -10.95
N TYR A 332 25.87 -0.70 -11.90
CA TYR A 332 26.95 -0.08 -12.68
C TYR A 332 26.81 -0.48 -14.14
N VAL A 333 26.52 0.46 -15.03
CA VAL A 333 26.44 0.22 -16.49
C VAL A 333 27.22 1.28 -17.26
N GLU A 334 27.89 0.89 -18.36
CA GLU A 334 28.67 1.82 -19.20
C GLU A 334 28.54 1.42 -20.68
N ALA A 335 28.58 2.40 -21.60
CA ALA A 335 28.63 2.15 -23.04
C ALA A 335 30.01 1.62 -23.46
N PRO A 336 30.06 0.80 -24.53
CA PRO A 336 28.97 0.48 -25.47
C PRO A 336 28.22 -0.83 -25.16
N GLU A 337 28.51 -1.51 -24.06
CA GLU A 337 28.13 -2.93 -23.90
C GLU A 337 26.64 -3.14 -23.58
N THR A 338 25.96 -2.17 -22.93
CA THR A 338 24.57 -2.32 -22.44
C THR A 338 23.67 -1.13 -22.73
N SER A 339 23.98 -0.34 -23.77
CA SER A 339 23.36 0.96 -24.11
C SER A 339 23.57 2.09 -23.09
N GLY A 340 24.15 1.82 -21.91
CA GLY A 340 24.59 2.83 -20.94
C GLY A 340 23.47 3.51 -20.14
N TYR A 341 22.22 3.07 -20.25
CA TYR A 341 21.07 3.68 -19.57
C TYR A 341 20.73 2.99 -18.25
N GLY A 342 20.38 3.74 -17.21
CA GLY A 342 19.79 3.22 -15.98
C GLY A 342 20.74 2.34 -15.18
N GLY A 343 21.40 2.89 -14.15
CA GLY A 343 22.37 2.11 -13.36
C GLY A 343 21.68 1.03 -12.54
N CYS A 344 20.59 1.39 -11.86
CA CYS A 344 19.81 0.46 -11.05
C CYS A 344 18.56 -0.05 -11.78
N LEU A 345 17.81 0.83 -12.45
CA LEU A 345 16.58 0.47 -13.15
C LEU A 345 16.56 0.97 -14.59
N LEU A 346 16.16 0.10 -15.52
CA LEU A 346 15.86 0.44 -16.90
C LEU A 346 14.48 -0.10 -17.26
N ALA A 347 13.56 0.81 -17.58
CA ALA A 347 12.29 0.46 -18.19
C ALA A 347 12.29 0.98 -19.64
N TRP A 348 12.36 0.07 -20.61
CA TRP A 348 12.49 0.37 -22.03
C TRP A 348 11.29 -0.14 -22.83
N SER A 349 10.46 0.80 -23.25
CA SER A 349 9.21 0.62 -24.00
C SER A 349 7.97 0.04 -23.29
N PRO A 350 7.83 -0.07 -21.95
CA PRO A 350 6.52 -0.33 -21.36
C PRO A 350 5.53 0.77 -21.74
N ALA A 351 4.27 0.39 -21.90
CA ALA A 351 3.19 1.36 -22.07
C ALA A 351 2.86 2.05 -20.75
N ARG A 352 3.04 1.39 -19.60
CA ARG A 352 2.89 2.02 -18.29
C ARG A 352 3.98 1.57 -17.34
N VAL A 353 4.48 2.50 -16.54
CA VAL A 353 5.47 2.23 -15.51
C VAL A 353 4.97 2.83 -14.20
N THR A 354 4.85 2.01 -13.17
CA THR A 354 4.52 2.41 -11.81
C THR A 354 5.70 2.08 -10.90
N LEU A 355 6.27 3.11 -10.27
CA LEU A 355 7.36 2.98 -9.31
C LEU A 355 6.88 3.53 -7.97
N ARG A 356 6.94 2.71 -6.92
CA ARG A 356 6.43 3.07 -5.58
C ARG A 356 7.40 2.65 -4.48
N ASP A 357 7.56 3.47 -3.45
CA ASP A 357 8.35 3.11 -2.27
C ASP A 357 9.72 2.53 -2.64
N LEU A 358 10.49 3.29 -3.45
CA LEU A 358 11.81 2.87 -3.92
C LEU A 358 12.90 3.79 -3.41
N VAL A 359 14.06 3.22 -3.08
CA VAL A 359 15.31 3.96 -2.92
C VAL A 359 16.28 3.45 -3.97
N MET A 360 16.90 4.33 -4.74
CA MET A 360 17.97 3.98 -5.68
C MET A 360 19.24 4.69 -5.24
N GLU A 361 20.28 3.92 -4.95
CA GLU A 361 21.50 4.49 -4.38
C GLU A 361 22.80 3.89 -4.89
N GLU A 362 23.84 4.73 -4.94
CA GLU A 362 25.20 4.33 -5.37
C GLU A 362 25.22 3.72 -6.79
N CYS A 363 24.28 4.12 -7.65
CA CYS A 363 24.13 3.59 -9.00
C CYS A 363 24.91 4.44 -10.00
N THR A 364 25.51 3.83 -11.02
CA THR A 364 26.26 4.51 -12.08
C THR A 364 25.80 4.07 -13.47
N ALA A 365 25.61 5.04 -14.36
CA ALA A 365 25.27 4.83 -15.77
C ALA A 365 25.96 5.85 -16.68
N ASP A 366 25.81 5.74 -18.00
CA ASP A 366 26.06 6.88 -18.87
C ASP A 366 24.90 7.88 -18.79
N ARG A 367 23.66 7.39 -18.74
CA ARG A 367 22.46 8.22 -18.64
C ARG A 367 21.50 7.65 -17.60
N GLY A 368 20.99 8.48 -16.71
CA GLY A 368 20.12 8.04 -15.62
C GLY A 368 20.86 7.17 -14.62
N GLY A 369 21.71 7.78 -13.79
CA GLY A 369 22.59 7.04 -12.87
C GLY A 369 21.82 6.05 -11.99
N GLY A 370 20.71 6.49 -11.40
CA GLY A 370 19.74 5.63 -10.70
C GLY A 370 18.83 4.89 -11.68
N MET A 371 18.03 5.63 -12.45
CA MET A 371 17.08 5.04 -13.40
C MET A 371 17.01 5.70 -14.76
N THR A 372 16.62 4.90 -15.75
CA THR A 372 16.08 5.38 -17.02
C THR A 372 14.71 4.77 -17.27
N VAL A 373 13.74 5.61 -17.62
CA VAL A 373 12.44 5.18 -18.14
C VAL A 373 12.25 5.78 -19.52
N SER A 374 12.02 4.91 -20.50
CA SER A 374 11.85 5.29 -21.88
C SER A 374 10.61 4.62 -22.45
N ALA A 375 9.67 5.40 -22.98
CA ALA A 375 8.55 4.84 -23.72
C ALA A 375 8.94 4.52 -25.17
N ARG A 376 8.07 3.76 -25.85
CA ARG A 376 8.26 3.47 -27.27
C ARG A 376 8.26 4.76 -28.09
N SER A 377 9.16 4.86 -29.06
CA SER A 377 9.24 6.06 -29.91
C SER A 377 7.91 6.32 -30.62
N GLY A 378 7.38 7.54 -30.45
CA GLY A 378 6.11 7.96 -31.04
C GLY A 378 4.87 7.59 -30.22
N ASP A 379 5.04 6.86 -29.11
CA ASP A 379 3.97 6.60 -28.17
C ASP A 379 3.89 7.74 -27.15
N THR A 380 2.84 8.54 -27.25
CA THR A 380 2.52 9.64 -26.33
C THR A 380 1.45 9.25 -25.32
N SER A 381 1.01 7.99 -25.31
CA SER A 381 0.05 7.46 -24.34
C SER A 381 0.71 6.70 -23.19
N ALA A 382 2.04 6.57 -23.25
CA ALA A 382 2.77 5.85 -22.23
C ALA A 382 2.91 6.69 -20.96
N ASP A 383 2.36 6.20 -19.85
CA ASP A 383 2.28 6.93 -18.59
C ASP A 383 3.31 6.40 -17.60
N VAL A 384 4.00 7.32 -16.91
CA VAL A 384 4.93 6.99 -15.83
C VAL A 384 4.39 7.58 -14.54
N THR A 385 4.14 6.73 -13.55
CA THR A 385 3.69 7.11 -12.21
C THR A 385 4.79 6.81 -11.20
N ILE A 386 5.18 7.82 -10.43
CA ILE A 386 6.21 7.73 -9.40
C ILE A 386 5.61 8.20 -8.08
N VAL A 387 5.66 7.36 -7.04
CA VAL A 387 5.17 7.71 -5.70
C VAL A 387 6.22 7.32 -4.66
N ASP A 388 6.64 8.26 -3.82
CA ASP A 388 7.58 8.01 -2.72
C ASP A 388 8.87 7.30 -3.17
N VAL A 389 9.55 7.89 -4.15
CA VAL A 389 10.81 7.39 -4.69
C VAL A 389 11.95 8.34 -4.36
N GLU A 390 13.01 7.79 -3.76
CA GLU A 390 14.26 8.47 -3.43
C GLU A 390 15.38 8.01 -4.37
N ILE A 391 16.13 8.94 -4.95
CA ILE A 391 17.28 8.66 -5.80
C ILE A 391 18.47 9.46 -5.30
N ARG A 392 19.52 8.77 -4.88
CA ARG A 392 20.65 9.41 -4.23
C ARG A 392 22.00 8.82 -4.51
N ASP A 393 23.05 9.60 -4.34
CA ASP A 393 24.43 9.14 -4.48
C ASP A 393 24.69 8.44 -5.84
N CYS A 394 23.92 8.78 -6.88
CA CYS A 394 24.03 8.18 -8.21
C CYS A 394 24.87 9.06 -9.15
N THR A 395 25.47 8.45 -10.16
CA THR A 395 26.31 9.14 -11.13
C THR A 395 25.92 8.77 -12.57
N ALA A 396 25.72 9.77 -13.41
CA ALA A 396 25.66 9.62 -14.86
C ALA A 396 26.88 10.27 -15.51
N TYR A 397 27.56 9.59 -16.43
CA TYR A 397 28.66 10.22 -17.17
C TYR A 397 28.19 11.32 -18.13
N ASP A 398 26.96 11.23 -18.62
CA ASP A 398 26.34 12.16 -19.57
C ASP A 398 25.11 12.85 -18.92
N ASP A 399 23.88 12.40 -19.17
CA ASP A 399 22.65 13.11 -18.77
C ASP A 399 21.89 12.40 -17.63
N GLY A 400 21.28 13.17 -16.72
CA GLY A 400 20.40 12.64 -15.67
C GLY A 400 21.18 11.89 -14.59
N GLY A 401 21.88 12.61 -13.70
CA GLY A 401 22.72 11.96 -12.67
C GLY A 401 21.92 11.01 -11.78
N GLY A 402 20.69 11.37 -11.41
CA GLY A 402 19.73 10.49 -10.76
C GLY A 402 18.81 9.77 -11.75
N ALA A 403 18.02 10.54 -12.50
CA ALA A 403 16.98 9.99 -13.39
C ALA A 403 17.02 10.58 -14.80
N TYR A 404 16.70 9.73 -15.77
CA TYR A 404 16.65 10.09 -17.18
C TYR A 404 15.36 9.56 -17.84
N PHE A 405 14.47 10.47 -18.24
CA PHE A 405 13.17 10.14 -18.84
C PHE A 405 13.14 10.53 -20.33
N VAL A 406 12.93 9.55 -21.21
CA VAL A 406 12.93 9.78 -22.67
C VAL A 406 11.68 9.26 -23.34
N ASN A 407 11.13 10.02 -24.28
CA ASN A 407 9.88 9.66 -24.97
C ASN A 407 8.71 9.45 -23.98
N GLY A 408 7.50 9.19 -24.49
CA GLY A 408 6.34 8.91 -23.64
C GLY A 408 5.33 10.05 -23.54
N GLY A 409 4.23 9.72 -22.87
CA GLY A 409 3.11 10.60 -22.56
C GLY A 409 3.34 11.38 -21.28
N GLU A 410 2.37 11.30 -20.36
CA GLU A 410 2.39 12.01 -19.09
C GLU A 410 3.31 11.31 -18.08
N ARG A 411 4.05 12.11 -17.30
CA ARG A 411 4.94 11.65 -16.24
C ARG A 411 4.51 12.34 -14.96
N THR A 412 3.90 11.61 -14.05
CA THR A 412 3.41 12.14 -12.78
C THR A 412 4.28 11.64 -11.63
N ALA A 413 4.71 12.56 -10.78
CA ALA A 413 5.51 12.28 -9.61
C ALA A 413 4.90 12.93 -8.36
N ALA A 414 4.81 12.16 -7.28
CA ALA A 414 4.45 12.63 -5.96
C ALA A 414 5.44 12.05 -4.94
N GLY A 415 6.04 12.88 -4.10
CA GLY A 415 7.07 12.43 -3.16
C GLY A 415 8.35 11.95 -3.84
N LEU A 416 8.68 12.47 -5.03
CA LEU A 416 9.96 12.17 -5.68
C LEU A 416 11.07 13.02 -5.04
N TRP A 417 12.05 12.35 -4.43
CA TRP A 417 13.22 12.97 -3.82
C TRP A 417 14.48 12.60 -4.59
N ILE A 418 15.18 13.58 -5.15
CA ILE A 418 16.41 13.36 -5.92
C ILE A 418 17.52 14.20 -5.30
N HIS A 419 18.54 13.56 -4.73
CA HIS A 419 19.61 14.30 -4.07
C HIS A 419 21.00 13.69 -4.13
N ASP A 420 22.05 14.51 -3.97
CA ASP A 420 23.45 14.07 -4.00
C ASP A 420 23.84 13.29 -5.29
N ASN A 421 23.20 13.59 -6.42
CA ASN A 421 23.51 12.95 -7.71
C ASN A 421 24.40 13.82 -8.59
N GLU A 422 25.17 13.18 -9.47
CA GLU A 422 26.11 13.86 -10.38
C GLU A 422 25.90 13.46 -11.85
N ALA A 423 25.66 14.43 -12.72
CA ALA A 423 25.84 14.31 -14.16
C ALA A 423 27.20 14.90 -14.56
N VAL A 424 28.19 14.07 -14.84
CA VAL A 424 29.61 14.48 -14.94
C VAL A 424 29.85 15.51 -16.04
N SER A 425 29.22 15.32 -17.21
CA SER A 425 29.47 16.19 -18.37
C SER A 425 28.23 16.62 -19.16
N GLY A 426 27.10 15.95 -18.98
CA GLY A 426 25.83 16.31 -19.61
C GLY A 426 24.95 17.13 -18.68
N THR A 427 23.65 16.98 -18.83
CA THR A 427 22.62 17.87 -18.28
C THR A 427 21.75 17.17 -17.24
N GLY A 428 21.12 17.92 -16.34
CA GLY A 428 20.21 17.37 -15.34
C GLY A 428 20.95 16.57 -14.28
N GLY A 429 21.63 17.25 -13.34
CA GLY A 429 22.41 16.59 -12.28
C GLY A 429 21.55 15.65 -11.44
N GLY A 430 20.34 16.07 -11.08
CA GLY A 430 19.33 15.19 -10.52
C GLY A 430 18.51 14.51 -11.61
N LEU A 431 17.89 15.32 -12.47
CA LEU A 431 16.85 14.89 -13.40
C LEU A 431 17.06 15.47 -14.80
N HIS A 432 16.96 14.61 -15.81
CA HIS A 432 16.77 15.04 -17.19
C HIS A 432 15.51 14.42 -17.76
N ALA A 433 14.59 15.24 -18.26
CA ALA A 433 13.34 14.74 -18.80
C ALA A 433 12.83 15.54 -20.00
N GLY A 434 12.07 14.84 -20.85
CA GLY A 434 11.19 15.48 -21.82
C GLY A 434 10.13 16.34 -21.13
N GLY A 435 9.66 16.03 -19.93
CA GLY A 435 8.72 16.85 -19.17
C GLY A 435 8.36 16.14 -17.87
N LEU A 436 7.79 16.83 -16.90
CA LEU A 436 7.42 16.22 -15.61
C LEU A 436 6.26 16.98 -14.97
N HIS A 437 5.32 16.24 -14.39
CA HIS A 437 4.25 16.75 -13.55
C HIS A 437 4.51 16.34 -12.09
N CYS A 438 5.04 17.27 -11.30
CA CYS A 438 5.26 17.10 -9.86
C CYS A 438 4.08 17.69 -9.09
N MET A 439 3.45 16.90 -8.23
CA MET A 439 2.30 17.34 -7.44
C MET A 439 2.24 16.67 -6.08
N SER A 440 1.72 17.38 -5.07
CA SER A 440 1.36 16.74 -3.81
C SER A 440 0.21 15.75 -4.03
N SER A 441 0.23 14.62 -3.31
CA SER A 441 -0.76 13.56 -3.49
C SER A 441 -1.14 12.94 -2.15
N SER A 442 -2.42 12.57 -1.99
CA SER A 442 -2.86 11.77 -0.84
C SER A 442 -2.30 10.34 -0.86
N GLU A 443 -1.74 9.90 -1.99
CA GLU A 443 -1.05 8.63 -2.11
C GLU A 443 0.40 8.68 -1.63
N SER A 444 1.00 9.88 -1.52
CA SER A 444 2.36 10.05 -1.01
C SER A 444 2.34 10.25 0.50
N ALA A 445 3.32 9.69 1.20
CA ALA A 445 3.57 9.95 2.61
C ALA A 445 4.16 11.36 2.86
N THR A 446 4.61 12.06 1.81
CA THR A 446 5.24 13.38 1.88
C THR A 446 4.26 14.50 1.51
N THR A 447 4.65 15.76 1.77
CA THR A 447 3.81 16.93 1.47
C THR A 447 4.25 17.70 0.24
N TYR A 448 5.40 17.37 -0.35
CA TYR A 448 5.93 18.02 -1.54
C TYR A 448 5.59 17.21 -2.78
N GLY A 449 5.50 17.89 -3.93
CA GLY A 449 5.45 17.22 -5.22
C GLY A 449 6.78 16.55 -5.54
N CYS A 450 7.81 17.36 -5.71
CA CYS A 450 9.19 16.92 -5.90
C CYS A 450 10.17 17.73 -5.02
N LEU A 451 11.15 17.04 -4.45
CA LEU A 451 12.29 17.63 -3.74
C LEU A 451 13.57 17.27 -4.50
N ILE A 452 14.24 18.25 -5.08
CA ILE A 452 15.45 18.05 -5.88
C ILE A 452 16.58 18.89 -5.28
N GLU A 453 17.52 18.25 -4.57
CA GLU A 453 18.52 19.00 -3.81
C GLU A 453 19.94 18.46 -3.88
N ASP A 454 20.93 19.33 -3.71
CA ASP A 454 22.35 18.95 -3.63
C ASP A 454 22.86 18.14 -4.86
N ASN A 455 22.22 18.30 -6.03
CA ASN A 455 22.65 17.65 -7.27
C ASN A 455 23.60 18.54 -8.09
N ILE A 456 24.48 17.91 -8.86
CA ILE A 456 25.49 18.60 -9.66
C ILE A 456 25.44 18.14 -11.12
N SER A 457 25.45 19.10 -12.05
CA SER A 457 25.60 18.86 -13.49
C SER A 457 26.86 19.57 -14.01
N GLY A 458 27.65 18.89 -14.85
CA GLY A 458 28.72 19.51 -15.61
C GLY A 458 28.23 20.44 -16.72
N GLY A 459 26.97 20.29 -17.15
CA GLY A 459 26.28 21.11 -18.13
C GLY A 459 25.17 21.95 -17.52
N ASN A 460 24.00 21.92 -18.15
CA ASN A 460 22.81 22.69 -17.78
C ASN A 460 21.89 21.92 -16.83
N GLY A 461 21.16 22.64 -15.97
CA GLY A 461 20.17 22.04 -15.08
C GLY A 461 20.83 21.24 -13.97
N GLY A 462 21.37 21.92 -12.95
CA GLY A 462 22.02 21.24 -11.82
C GLY A 462 21.05 20.31 -11.11
N GLY A 463 19.85 20.79 -10.80
CA GLY A 463 18.76 19.96 -10.30
C GLY A 463 18.02 19.26 -11.44
N ALA A 464 17.38 20.05 -12.32
CA ALA A 464 16.53 19.53 -13.39
C ALA A 464 16.79 20.17 -14.76
N TYR A 465 16.73 19.35 -15.82
CA TYR A 465 16.74 19.80 -17.22
C TYR A 465 15.47 19.30 -17.93
N LEU A 466 14.57 20.21 -18.29
CA LEU A 466 13.24 19.90 -18.85
C LEU A 466 13.02 20.58 -20.20
N THR A 467 12.54 19.83 -21.20
CA THR A 467 12.51 20.27 -22.62
C THR A 467 11.15 20.23 -23.31
N ARG A 468 10.09 19.83 -22.59
CA ARG A 468 8.68 19.87 -23.01
C ARG A 468 7.82 20.12 -21.77
N ASP A 469 6.51 20.18 -21.98
CA ASP A 469 5.51 20.57 -20.98
C ASP A 469 5.77 19.99 -19.59
N SER A 470 5.87 20.88 -18.61
CA SER A 470 6.25 20.55 -17.25
C SER A 470 5.42 21.37 -16.26
N ILE A 471 4.86 20.67 -15.27
CA ILE A 471 4.03 21.24 -14.22
C ILE A 471 4.75 20.96 -12.91
N LEU A 472 5.15 22.00 -12.19
CA LEU A 472 5.79 21.87 -10.89
C LEU A 472 4.88 22.52 -9.85
N GLU A 473 4.32 21.70 -8.97
CA GLU A 473 3.46 22.14 -7.87
C GLU A 473 4.10 21.70 -6.55
N ASP A 474 4.04 22.56 -5.52
CA ASP A 474 4.52 22.29 -4.16
C ASP A 474 5.93 21.65 -4.15
N SER A 475 6.82 22.16 -5.00
CA SER A 475 8.12 21.54 -5.29
C SER A 475 9.28 22.42 -4.87
N ILE A 476 10.39 21.80 -4.45
CA ILE A 476 11.57 22.50 -3.95
C ILE A 476 12.79 22.03 -4.75
N LEU A 477 13.54 22.99 -5.30
CA LEU A 477 14.82 22.78 -5.96
C LEU A 477 15.89 23.56 -5.20
N ALA A 478 16.72 22.87 -4.41
CA ALA A 478 17.62 23.54 -3.48
C ALA A 478 19.07 23.09 -3.58
N ARG A 479 20.02 24.02 -3.44
CA ARG A 479 21.47 23.73 -3.35
C ARG A 479 22.04 22.91 -4.52
N ASN A 480 21.41 23.00 -5.68
CA ASN A 480 21.90 22.33 -6.89
C ASN A 480 22.95 23.20 -7.61
N GLY A 481 23.87 22.55 -8.32
CA GLY A 481 24.99 23.18 -9.02
C GLY A 481 25.03 22.85 -10.52
N ALA A 482 25.12 23.85 -11.38
CA ALA A 482 25.31 23.68 -12.82
C ALA A 482 26.66 24.23 -13.29
N GLY A 483 27.39 23.46 -14.11
CA GLY A 483 28.63 23.87 -14.76
C GLY A 483 28.41 24.88 -15.90
N ALA A 484 27.16 25.02 -16.36
CA ALA A 484 26.72 26.05 -17.29
C ALA A 484 25.48 26.77 -16.72
N ASP A 485 24.30 26.53 -17.26
CA ASP A 485 23.09 27.31 -17.00
C ASP A 485 22.07 26.58 -16.12
N GLY A 486 21.27 27.32 -15.35
CA GLY A 486 20.14 26.77 -14.60
C GLY A 486 20.58 25.91 -13.42
N GLY A 487 21.14 26.53 -12.38
CA GLY A 487 21.65 25.80 -11.20
C GLY A 487 20.58 24.92 -10.57
N GLY A 488 19.40 25.48 -10.31
CA GLY A 488 18.22 24.72 -9.89
C GLY A 488 17.57 23.99 -11.06
N ALA A 489 17.10 24.72 -12.07
CA ALA A 489 16.54 24.12 -13.27
C ALA A 489 16.83 24.90 -14.57
N TYR A 490 16.83 24.15 -15.67
CA TYR A 490 16.84 24.66 -17.03
C TYR A 490 15.60 24.19 -17.78
N LEU A 491 14.79 25.13 -18.29
CA LEU A 491 13.53 24.86 -18.98
C LEU A 491 13.60 25.42 -20.41
N GLN A 492 13.33 24.58 -21.42
CA GLN A 492 13.36 24.99 -22.83
C GLN A 492 12.16 24.51 -23.65
N GLY A 493 11.51 25.42 -24.39
CA GLY A 493 10.52 25.06 -25.41
C GLY A 493 9.26 24.39 -24.88
N THR A 494 8.84 24.75 -23.66
CA THR A 494 7.81 24.06 -22.89
C THR A 494 6.63 24.96 -22.53
N VAL A 495 5.45 24.37 -22.30
CA VAL A 495 4.47 24.95 -21.37
C VAL A 495 4.98 24.69 -19.95
N VAL A 496 5.21 25.75 -19.18
CA VAL A 496 5.57 25.64 -17.75
C VAL A 496 4.42 26.15 -16.92
N HIS A 497 4.01 25.34 -15.94
CA HIS A 497 3.13 25.80 -14.86
C HIS A 497 3.84 25.65 -13.53
N PHE A 498 3.88 26.75 -12.75
CA PHE A 498 4.34 26.74 -11.37
C PHE A 498 3.19 27.11 -10.44
N ALA A 499 3.06 26.33 -9.37
CA ALA A 499 2.24 26.66 -8.22
C ALA A 499 3.02 26.36 -6.94
N GLY A 500 3.56 27.40 -6.29
CA GLY A 500 4.27 27.25 -5.02
C GLY A 500 5.60 26.51 -5.14
N VAL A 501 6.44 26.93 -6.10
CA VAL A 501 7.76 26.32 -6.34
C VAL A 501 8.87 27.15 -5.70
N GLU A 502 9.75 26.51 -4.94
CA GLU A 502 10.94 27.16 -4.35
C GLU A 502 12.22 26.77 -5.07
N PHE A 503 13.04 27.77 -5.39
CA PHE A 503 14.42 27.64 -5.84
C PHE A 503 15.34 28.31 -4.80
N SER A 504 16.10 27.53 -4.02
CA SER A 504 16.92 28.10 -2.94
C SER A 504 18.38 27.63 -2.91
N GLY A 505 19.32 28.57 -2.81
CA GLY A 505 20.74 28.29 -2.67
C GLY A 505 21.39 27.59 -3.86
N ASN A 506 20.78 27.65 -5.05
CA ASN A 506 21.32 27.02 -6.26
C ASN A 506 22.42 27.90 -6.89
N ASP A 507 23.37 27.27 -7.59
CA ASP A 507 24.53 27.93 -8.21
C ASP A 507 24.69 27.51 -9.67
N ALA A 508 24.84 28.49 -10.57
CA ALA A 508 25.15 28.27 -11.97
C ALA A 508 26.47 28.96 -12.33
N ALA A 509 27.39 28.25 -13.00
CA ALA A 509 28.66 28.84 -13.40
C ALA A 509 28.52 29.83 -14.57
N ALA A 510 27.43 29.75 -15.34
CA ALA A 510 27.04 30.72 -16.36
C ALA A 510 25.79 31.48 -15.88
N ASP A 511 24.59 31.13 -16.30
CA ASP A 511 23.42 31.99 -16.10
C ASP A 511 22.25 31.29 -15.38
N GLY A 512 21.39 32.05 -14.72
CA GLY A 512 20.17 31.52 -14.09
C GLY A 512 20.47 30.63 -12.89
N GLY A 513 20.91 31.21 -11.78
CA GLY A 513 21.36 30.44 -10.61
C GLY A 513 20.25 29.53 -10.07
N GLY A 514 19.06 30.08 -9.87
CA GLY A 514 17.86 29.29 -9.56
C GLY A 514 17.26 28.65 -10.81
N LEU A 515 17.00 29.45 -11.83
CA LEU A 515 16.23 29.03 -13.00
C LEU A 515 16.72 29.69 -14.29
N TYR A 516 16.84 28.89 -15.34
CA TYR A 516 17.07 29.36 -16.71
C TYR A 516 15.87 29.02 -17.59
N LEU A 517 15.28 30.02 -18.22
CA LEU A 517 14.15 29.90 -19.14
C LEU A 517 14.59 30.22 -20.56
N GLN A 518 14.34 29.30 -21.49
CA GLN A 518 14.69 29.48 -22.91
C GLN A 518 13.51 29.17 -23.84
N ASP A 519 13.26 30.05 -24.80
CA ASP A 519 12.26 29.82 -25.85
C ASP A 519 10.89 29.38 -25.28
N LEU A 520 10.49 29.94 -24.14
CA LEU A 520 9.25 29.58 -23.46
C LEU A 520 8.07 30.41 -23.93
N PHE A 521 6.90 29.78 -23.89
CA PHE A 521 5.60 30.37 -24.21
C PHE A 521 4.56 29.92 -23.18
N PRO A 522 4.67 30.38 -21.92
CA PRO A 522 3.74 29.98 -20.88
C PRO A 522 2.31 30.44 -21.23
N GLU A 523 1.34 29.54 -21.11
CA GLU A 523 -0.08 29.88 -21.33
C GLU A 523 -0.70 30.59 -20.11
N GLU A 524 -0.11 30.40 -18.93
CA GLU A 524 -0.56 30.93 -17.65
C GLU A 524 0.62 31.52 -16.86
N PRO A 525 0.39 32.47 -15.93
CA PRO A 525 1.45 33.01 -15.09
C PRO A 525 2.16 31.94 -14.25
N LEU A 526 3.46 32.13 -14.04
CA LEU A 526 4.25 31.38 -13.08
C LEU A 526 3.92 31.90 -11.68
N GLN A 527 3.12 31.15 -10.94
CA GLN A 527 2.49 31.61 -9.71
C GLN A 527 3.26 31.18 -8.46
N ASP A 528 3.35 32.10 -7.51
CA ASP A 528 3.85 31.84 -6.15
C ASP A 528 5.27 31.24 -6.13
N ALA A 529 6.09 31.58 -7.14
CA ALA A 529 7.46 31.12 -7.26
C ALA A 529 8.40 31.89 -6.32
N VAL A 530 9.27 31.18 -5.61
CA VAL A 530 10.17 31.73 -4.60
C VAL A 530 11.63 31.46 -4.98
N PHE A 531 12.45 32.50 -5.05
CA PHE A 531 13.87 32.43 -5.40
C PHE A 531 14.72 33.03 -4.27
N ILE A 532 15.45 32.19 -3.54
CA ILE A 532 16.22 32.60 -2.36
C ILE A 532 17.70 32.28 -2.50
N ASP A 533 18.57 33.25 -2.29
CA ASP A 533 20.02 33.06 -2.17
C ASP A 533 20.66 32.27 -3.33
N ASN A 534 20.11 32.37 -4.55
CA ASN A 534 20.68 31.73 -5.73
C ASN A 534 21.81 32.58 -6.34
N SER A 535 22.75 31.94 -7.03
CA SER A 535 24.00 32.54 -7.52
C SER A 535 24.30 32.19 -8.98
N ALA A 536 24.71 33.18 -9.78
CA ALA A 536 25.16 32.97 -11.16
C ALA A 536 26.14 34.06 -11.65
N ASN A 537 26.62 33.96 -12.89
CA ASN A 537 27.26 35.11 -13.55
C ASN A 537 26.23 36.15 -13.96
N GLU A 538 25.12 35.75 -14.57
CA GLU A 538 23.99 36.61 -14.92
C GLU A 538 22.67 35.97 -14.47
N GLY A 539 21.72 36.77 -13.99
CA GLY A 539 20.43 36.24 -13.53
C GLY A 539 20.59 35.35 -12.29
N GLY A 540 21.05 35.91 -11.16
CA GLY A 540 21.34 35.13 -9.95
C GLY A 540 20.16 34.29 -9.50
N GLY A 541 18.95 34.86 -9.50
CA GLY A 541 17.71 34.12 -9.34
C GLY A 541 17.29 33.44 -10.64
N VAL A 542 16.98 34.26 -11.66
CA VAL A 542 16.40 33.81 -12.93
C VAL A 542 17.07 34.47 -14.13
N MET A 543 17.33 33.66 -15.16
CA MET A 543 17.65 34.11 -16.51
C MET A 543 16.49 33.79 -17.45
N VAL A 544 15.97 34.78 -18.17
CA VAL A 544 14.93 34.62 -19.20
C VAL A 544 15.52 34.99 -20.55
N ASN A 545 15.56 34.03 -21.46
CA ASN A 545 16.17 34.18 -22.76
C ASN A 545 15.19 33.83 -23.89
N SER A 546 15.07 34.73 -24.88
CA SER A 546 14.28 34.53 -26.09
C SER A 546 12.83 34.09 -25.82
N SER A 547 12.25 34.52 -24.70
CA SER A 547 10.93 34.11 -24.24
C SER A 547 10.00 35.33 -24.16
N PRO A 548 9.08 35.49 -25.12
CA PRO A 548 8.09 36.57 -25.05
C PRO A 548 7.00 36.22 -24.04
N ASP A 549 6.45 37.22 -23.38
CA ASP A 549 5.24 37.13 -22.53
C ASP A 549 5.36 36.23 -21.28
N VAL A 550 6.51 36.21 -20.60
CA VAL A 550 6.64 35.48 -19.32
C VAL A 550 6.09 36.33 -18.16
N THR A 551 5.05 35.85 -17.49
CA THR A 551 4.48 36.52 -16.30
C THR A 551 4.88 35.79 -15.02
N PHE A 552 5.44 36.52 -14.05
CA PHE A 552 5.58 36.06 -12.68
C PHE A 552 4.51 36.72 -11.81
N GLU A 553 3.65 35.92 -11.20
CA GLU A 553 2.55 36.40 -10.36
C GLU A 553 2.77 35.97 -8.91
N ARG A 554 2.70 36.92 -7.97
CA ARG A 554 2.96 36.69 -6.53
C ARG A 554 4.33 36.04 -6.26
N ALA A 555 5.32 36.31 -7.11
CA ALA A 555 6.65 35.74 -6.96
C ALA A 555 7.52 36.53 -5.97
N SER A 556 8.48 35.86 -5.35
CA SER A 556 9.44 36.47 -4.42
C SER A 556 10.88 36.16 -4.82
N PHE A 557 11.72 37.20 -4.89
CA PHE A 557 13.14 37.08 -5.21
C PHE A 557 13.97 37.74 -4.12
N THR A 558 14.63 36.94 -3.29
CA THR A 558 15.32 37.41 -2.08
C THR A 558 16.77 36.96 -2.03
N GLY A 559 17.71 37.90 -1.84
CA GLY A 559 19.11 37.56 -1.56
C GLY A 559 19.88 36.95 -2.74
N ASN A 560 19.31 36.92 -3.94
CA ASN A 560 19.96 36.35 -5.11
C ASN A 560 21.13 37.24 -5.57
N ARG A 561 22.17 36.59 -6.11
CA ARG A 561 23.44 37.22 -6.43
C ARG A 561 23.87 36.90 -7.85
N SER A 562 24.28 37.91 -8.60
CA SER A 562 25.01 37.69 -9.85
C SER A 562 26.40 38.33 -9.85
N THR A 563 27.33 37.80 -10.64
CA THR A 563 28.67 38.39 -10.79
C THR A 563 28.63 39.62 -11.68
N TYR A 564 27.84 39.60 -12.75
CA TYR A 564 27.69 40.71 -13.69
C TYR A 564 26.33 41.34 -13.48
N GLU A 565 25.32 40.99 -14.27
CA GLU A 565 24.05 41.71 -14.43
C GLU A 565 22.86 40.87 -13.92
N GLY A 566 21.76 41.52 -13.52
CA GLY A 566 20.54 40.84 -13.07
C GLY A 566 20.73 40.01 -11.80
N GLY A 567 20.88 40.67 -10.65
CA GLY A 567 21.06 39.96 -9.37
C GLY A 567 19.88 39.01 -9.07
N ALA A 568 18.65 39.49 -9.23
CA ALA A 568 17.44 38.68 -9.16
C ALA A 568 17.05 38.13 -10.54
N VAL A 569 16.77 39.00 -11.51
CA VAL A 569 16.30 38.61 -12.84
C VAL A 569 17.15 39.25 -13.94
N PHE A 570 17.60 38.45 -14.90
CA PHE A 570 18.17 38.92 -16.16
C PHE A 570 17.26 38.57 -17.32
N LEU A 571 17.01 39.52 -18.21
CA LEU A 571 16.20 39.36 -19.41
C LEU A 571 17.06 39.56 -20.66
N LEU A 572 17.17 38.54 -21.50
CA LEU A 572 17.82 38.58 -22.80
C LEU A 572 16.77 38.40 -23.91
N GLU A 573 16.58 39.43 -24.73
CA GLU A 573 15.65 39.39 -25.88
C GLU A 573 14.26 38.80 -25.50
N SER A 574 13.74 39.23 -24.34
CA SER A 574 12.54 38.65 -23.70
C SER A 574 11.63 39.75 -23.13
N GLU A 575 10.34 39.45 -23.02
CA GLU A 575 9.36 40.31 -22.34
C GLU A 575 8.89 39.65 -21.04
N VAL A 576 8.87 40.42 -19.96
CA VAL A 576 8.46 39.93 -18.64
C VAL A 576 7.48 40.89 -17.98
N GLU A 577 6.45 40.32 -17.37
CA GLU A 577 5.52 41.01 -16.47
C GLU A 577 5.72 40.49 -15.03
N LEU A 578 5.84 41.41 -14.08
CA LEU A 578 5.85 41.15 -12.65
C LEU A 578 4.53 41.65 -12.06
N VAL A 579 3.70 40.74 -11.55
CA VAL A 579 2.40 41.07 -10.92
C VAL A 579 2.43 40.65 -9.46
N ASP A 580 2.00 41.55 -8.56
CA ASP A 580 1.88 41.26 -7.12
C ASP A 580 3.18 40.70 -6.49
N SER A 581 4.34 41.04 -7.06
CA SER A 581 5.60 40.36 -6.79
C SER A 581 6.54 41.19 -5.93
N THR A 582 7.48 40.53 -5.25
CA THR A 582 8.49 41.17 -4.39
C THR A 582 9.90 40.82 -4.83
N ILE A 583 10.75 41.82 -5.04
CA ILE A 583 12.18 41.66 -5.31
C ILE A 583 12.97 42.42 -4.26
N GLU A 584 13.66 41.69 -3.37
CA GLU A 584 14.33 42.27 -2.21
C GLU A 584 15.77 41.80 -2.00
N SER A 585 16.66 42.73 -1.63
CA SER A 585 18.01 42.41 -1.14
C SER A 585 18.89 41.61 -2.12
N ASN A 586 18.60 41.70 -3.42
CA ASN A 586 19.43 41.07 -4.45
C ASN A 586 20.67 41.92 -4.74
N THR A 587 21.75 41.29 -5.15
CA THR A 587 23.04 41.96 -5.33
C THR A 587 23.76 41.55 -6.62
N ASN A 588 24.55 42.46 -7.18
CA ASN A 588 25.48 42.13 -8.25
C ASN A 588 26.62 43.16 -8.34
N ASN A 589 27.58 42.96 -9.25
CA ASN A 589 28.72 43.87 -9.38
C ASN A 589 28.58 44.87 -10.54
N VAL A 590 27.66 44.69 -11.50
CA VAL A 590 27.44 45.56 -12.68
C VAL A 590 25.95 45.57 -13.09
N GLY A 591 25.37 46.66 -13.60
CA GLY A 591 23.99 46.63 -14.11
C GLY A 591 22.89 46.71 -13.04
N GLY A 592 21.74 46.05 -13.24
CA GLY A 592 20.59 46.14 -12.33
C GLY A 592 20.54 44.97 -11.35
N ALA A 593 20.47 45.24 -10.04
CA ALA A 593 20.43 44.17 -9.03
C ALA A 593 19.07 43.47 -8.96
N ALA A 594 17.97 44.19 -9.16
CA ALA A 594 16.63 43.59 -9.15
C ALA A 594 16.34 42.95 -10.52
N VAL A 595 16.32 43.78 -11.57
CA VAL A 595 16.05 43.34 -12.94
C VAL A 595 17.01 44.03 -13.88
N TYR A 596 17.59 43.27 -14.80
CA TYR A 596 18.35 43.81 -15.92
C TYR A 596 17.75 43.38 -17.26
N LEU A 597 17.42 44.36 -18.11
CA LEU A 597 16.84 44.13 -19.43
C LEU A 597 17.84 44.43 -20.54
N ASN A 598 18.20 43.38 -21.28
CA ASN A 598 19.00 43.42 -22.49
C ASN A 598 18.15 43.03 -23.72
N PRO A 599 17.68 44.00 -24.52
CA PRO A 599 16.83 43.73 -25.67
C PRO A 599 17.58 43.23 -26.91
N GLY A 600 18.91 43.10 -26.84
CA GLY A 600 19.73 42.76 -28.01
C GLY A 600 19.52 43.76 -29.15
N ALA A 601 19.12 43.25 -30.32
CA ALA A 601 18.78 44.08 -31.48
C ALA A 601 17.28 44.40 -31.62
N GLY A 602 16.45 43.87 -30.72
CA GLY A 602 14.99 44.05 -30.72
C GLY A 602 14.53 45.20 -29.82
N SER A 603 13.23 45.22 -29.56
CA SER A 603 12.59 46.11 -28.58
C SER A 603 11.70 45.25 -27.70
N PHE A 604 11.93 45.29 -26.40
CA PHE A 604 11.28 44.41 -25.44
C PHE A 604 10.79 45.19 -24.22
N THR A 605 9.76 44.66 -23.56
CA THR A 605 9.07 45.31 -22.46
C THR A 605 9.29 44.58 -21.13
N LEU A 606 9.55 45.37 -20.07
CA LEU A 606 9.41 44.96 -18.69
C LEU A 606 8.21 45.69 -18.09
N ASP A 607 7.20 44.96 -17.66
CA ASP A 607 6.03 45.49 -16.96
C ASP A 607 6.09 45.13 -15.48
N ILE A 608 5.84 46.10 -14.61
CA ILE A 608 5.91 45.99 -13.15
C ILE A 608 4.59 46.51 -12.60
N ASN A 609 3.72 45.60 -12.19
CA ASN A 609 2.38 45.88 -11.71
C ASN A 609 2.20 45.46 -10.24
N ASN A 610 1.69 46.38 -9.42
CA ASN A 610 1.38 46.17 -8.00
C ASN A 610 2.49 45.44 -7.23
N SER A 611 3.75 45.76 -7.54
CA SER A 611 4.92 45.02 -7.09
C SER A 611 5.85 45.89 -6.23
N LEU A 612 6.66 45.23 -5.39
CA LEU A 612 7.62 45.87 -4.49
C LEU A 612 9.06 45.46 -4.86
N ILE A 613 9.87 46.44 -5.25
CA ILE A 613 11.29 46.25 -5.53
C ILE A 613 12.08 47.07 -4.52
N THR A 614 12.72 46.43 -3.53
CA THR A 614 13.36 47.16 -2.43
C THR A 614 14.73 46.65 -2.03
N ASN A 615 15.62 47.54 -1.60
CA ASN A 615 16.94 47.21 -1.03
C ASN A 615 17.86 46.40 -1.97
N ASN A 616 17.65 46.48 -3.28
CA ASN A 616 18.49 45.79 -4.27
C ASN A 616 19.76 46.60 -4.55
N THR A 617 20.93 45.98 -4.34
CA THR A 617 22.22 46.69 -4.31
C THR A 617 23.03 46.42 -5.57
N SER A 618 23.17 47.43 -6.42
CA SER A 618 24.03 47.43 -7.61
C SER A 618 24.64 48.81 -7.90
N PRO A 619 25.79 48.91 -8.60
CA PRO A 619 26.26 50.20 -9.12
C PRO A 619 25.25 50.93 -10.01
N ASP A 620 24.45 50.22 -10.82
CA ASP A 620 23.49 50.85 -11.73
C ASP A 620 22.03 50.76 -11.21
N GLY A 621 21.82 50.45 -9.93
CA GLY A 621 20.52 50.55 -9.25
C GLY A 621 19.68 49.27 -9.21
N GLY A 622 18.39 49.45 -8.90
CA GLY A 622 17.42 48.36 -8.78
C GLY A 622 17.07 47.78 -10.14
N VAL A 623 16.39 48.57 -10.99
CA VAL A 623 16.02 48.18 -12.35
C VAL A 623 16.96 48.87 -13.34
N ALA A 624 17.55 48.12 -14.26
CA ALA A 624 18.39 48.68 -15.30
C ALA A 624 18.09 48.11 -16.68
N THR A 625 18.29 48.93 -17.71
CA THR A 625 18.06 48.54 -19.10
C THR A 625 19.11 49.13 -20.04
N GLN A 626 19.31 48.47 -21.18
CA GLN A 626 20.07 49.00 -22.31
C GLN A 626 19.25 48.92 -23.61
N GLY A 627 19.73 49.57 -24.68
CA GLY A 627 19.13 49.47 -26.02
C GLY A 627 17.70 50.03 -26.12
N ASP A 628 16.99 49.57 -27.16
CA ASP A 628 15.57 49.88 -27.37
C ASP A 628 14.73 49.03 -26.40
N SER A 629 14.17 49.63 -25.35
CA SER A 629 13.45 48.91 -24.29
C SER A 629 12.31 49.75 -23.72
N THR A 630 11.24 49.10 -23.27
CA THR A 630 10.15 49.78 -22.55
C THR A 630 10.09 49.26 -21.11
N ILE A 631 10.05 50.16 -20.14
CA ILE A 631 9.78 49.84 -18.74
C ILE A 631 8.45 50.49 -18.37
N ILE A 632 7.49 49.67 -17.95
CA ILE A 632 6.21 50.11 -17.42
C ILE A 632 6.22 49.83 -15.92
N CYS A 633 5.89 50.85 -15.13
CA CYS A 633 5.71 50.71 -13.69
C CYS A 633 4.33 51.25 -13.33
N ASP A 634 3.42 50.36 -12.91
CA ASP A 634 2.08 50.69 -12.47
C ASP A 634 1.84 50.27 -11.02
N SER A 635 1.30 51.19 -10.21
CA SER A 635 0.87 50.90 -8.82
C SER A 635 1.96 50.23 -7.95
N SER A 636 3.24 50.46 -8.25
CA SER A 636 4.38 49.72 -7.69
C SER A 636 5.35 50.61 -6.93
N GLU A 637 6.22 50.02 -6.12
CA GLU A 637 7.28 50.74 -5.40
C GLU A 637 8.67 50.23 -5.80
N ILE A 638 9.59 51.16 -6.12
CA ILE A 638 11.01 50.87 -6.30
C ILE A 638 11.83 51.74 -5.34
N SER A 639 12.50 51.11 -4.37
CA SER A 639 13.17 51.84 -3.29
C SER A 639 14.46 51.21 -2.77
N GLY A 640 15.25 52.00 -2.05
CA GLY A 640 16.41 51.51 -1.29
C GLY A 640 17.60 51.01 -2.15
N GLY A 641 17.59 51.27 -3.46
CA GLY A 641 18.69 50.95 -4.37
C GLY A 641 19.64 52.13 -4.61
N THR A 642 20.61 51.95 -5.51
CA THR A 642 21.47 53.07 -5.94
C THR A 642 20.68 54.06 -6.79
N TYR A 643 20.12 53.59 -7.91
CA TYR A 643 19.11 54.26 -8.71
C TYR A 643 17.81 53.45 -8.65
N GLY A 644 16.65 54.08 -8.85
CA GLY A 644 15.40 53.35 -9.02
C GLY A 644 15.38 52.64 -10.37
N ILE A 645 15.41 53.43 -11.45
CA ILE A 645 15.51 52.97 -12.84
C ILE A 645 16.73 53.62 -13.51
N TYR A 646 17.61 52.79 -14.07
CA TYR A 646 18.81 53.23 -14.79
C TYR A 646 18.80 52.78 -16.24
N ARG A 647 19.19 53.69 -17.14
CA ARG A 647 19.38 53.38 -18.55
C ARG A 647 20.84 53.54 -18.98
N GLY A 648 21.43 52.46 -19.47
CA GLY A 648 22.81 52.37 -19.95
C GLY A 648 23.10 53.08 -21.28
N ASN A 649 24.39 53.22 -21.60
CA ASN A 649 24.91 53.89 -22.80
C ASN A 649 24.92 52.96 -24.03
N ASN A 650 23.76 52.70 -24.65
CA ASN A 650 23.71 52.04 -25.95
C ASN A 650 22.66 52.69 -26.86
N HIS A 651 22.94 52.75 -28.17
CA HIS A 651 22.32 53.60 -29.21
C HIS A 651 20.84 53.30 -29.57
N GLY A 652 19.95 53.05 -28.60
CA GLY A 652 18.50 52.86 -28.78
C GLY A 652 17.65 53.89 -28.02
N GLN A 653 16.36 54.03 -28.31
CA GLN A 653 15.36 54.78 -27.55
C GLN A 653 14.71 53.88 -26.50
N SER A 654 14.84 54.22 -25.22
CA SER A 654 14.10 53.51 -24.16
C SER A 654 12.95 54.37 -23.65
N THR A 655 11.80 53.75 -23.43
CA THR A 655 10.61 54.42 -22.88
C THR A 655 10.39 53.96 -21.45
N ILE A 656 10.15 54.91 -20.54
CA ILE A 656 9.79 54.63 -19.15
C ILE A 656 8.40 55.23 -18.93
N GLU A 657 7.43 54.39 -18.60
CA GLU A 657 6.05 54.79 -18.30
C GLU A 657 5.77 54.55 -16.83
N LEU A 658 5.44 55.62 -16.10
CA LEU A 658 5.14 55.57 -14.68
C LEU A 658 3.67 55.93 -14.48
N SER A 659 2.92 55.06 -13.79
CA SER A 659 1.52 55.27 -13.40
C SER A 659 1.34 54.86 -11.95
N ASP A 660 1.11 55.82 -11.04
CA ASP A 660 1.02 55.56 -9.60
C ASP A 660 2.25 54.80 -9.02
N CYS A 661 3.40 54.90 -9.70
CA CYS A 661 4.65 54.27 -9.30
C CYS A 661 5.42 55.18 -8.32
N VAL A 662 5.89 54.61 -7.21
CA VAL A 662 6.63 55.30 -6.16
C VAL A 662 8.12 54.94 -6.27
N LEU A 663 8.93 55.93 -6.62
CA LEU A 663 10.40 55.81 -6.59
C LEU A 663 10.93 56.64 -5.41
N GLN A 664 11.57 55.99 -4.44
CA GLN A 664 12.00 56.67 -3.21
C GLN A 664 13.20 56.02 -2.51
N ASN A 665 13.85 56.78 -1.63
CA ASN A 665 14.96 56.30 -0.79
C ASN A 665 16.13 55.67 -1.57
N ASN A 666 16.28 56.03 -2.85
CA ASN A 666 17.43 55.65 -3.66
C ASN A 666 18.63 56.54 -3.29
N SER A 667 19.85 56.00 -3.31
CA SER A 667 21.04 56.77 -2.88
C SER A 667 21.46 57.84 -3.89
N GLU A 668 21.11 57.65 -5.15
CA GLU A 668 21.31 58.57 -6.27
C GLU A 668 19.95 59.01 -6.85
N ALA A 669 19.86 59.23 -8.17
CA ALA A 669 18.61 59.65 -8.82
C ALA A 669 17.61 58.49 -8.94
N ASP A 670 16.32 58.79 -8.84
CA ASP A 670 15.27 57.79 -9.02
C ASP A 670 15.17 57.31 -10.47
N VAL A 671 15.35 58.22 -11.44
CA VAL A 671 15.50 57.86 -12.86
C VAL A 671 16.76 58.51 -13.43
N TYR A 672 17.62 57.70 -14.06
CA TYR A 672 18.87 58.16 -14.67
C TYR A 672 19.04 57.67 -16.12
N CYS A 673 19.33 58.60 -17.03
CA CYS A 673 19.55 58.30 -18.45
C CYS A 673 20.93 58.80 -18.93
N VAL A 674 21.82 57.88 -19.31
CA VAL A 674 23.25 58.19 -19.52
C VAL A 674 23.50 58.98 -20.83
N VAL A 675 22.77 58.71 -21.91
CA VAL A 675 23.00 59.33 -23.25
C VAL A 675 22.78 60.86 -23.24
N SER A 676 21.86 61.35 -22.41
CA SER A 676 21.56 62.77 -22.25
C SER A 676 22.25 63.41 -21.03
N GLY A 677 22.84 62.62 -20.13
CA GLY A 677 23.34 63.08 -18.83
C GLY A 677 22.25 63.72 -17.97
N THR A 678 20.97 63.39 -18.22
CA THR A 678 19.82 63.93 -17.51
C THR A 678 19.44 63.00 -16.37
N SER A 679 19.47 63.52 -15.15
CA SER A 679 18.97 62.86 -13.95
C SER A 679 17.68 63.50 -13.48
N HIS A 680 16.73 62.69 -13.03
CA HIS A 680 15.45 63.16 -12.48
C HIS A 680 15.30 62.66 -11.03
N PRO A 681 15.40 63.56 -10.03
CA PRO A 681 15.06 63.22 -8.65
C PRO A 681 13.53 63.25 -8.50
N TYR A 682 12.92 62.11 -8.18
CA TYR A 682 11.52 62.00 -7.81
C TYR A 682 11.38 61.91 -6.28
N GLY A 683 10.16 62.10 -5.81
CA GLY A 683 9.81 62.00 -4.41
C GLY A 683 8.30 61.90 -4.31
N GLY A 684 7.78 60.68 -4.21
CA GLY A 684 6.35 60.37 -4.20
C GLY A 684 5.84 59.74 -5.51
N ALA A 685 4.53 59.43 -5.56
CA ALA A 685 3.89 58.78 -6.71
C ALA A 685 3.96 59.67 -7.98
N ALA A 686 4.40 59.09 -9.10
CA ALA A 686 4.54 59.75 -10.39
C ALA A 686 3.56 59.19 -11.43
N THR A 687 3.03 60.06 -12.30
CA THR A 687 2.18 59.70 -13.46
C THR A 687 2.70 60.41 -14.70
N ASP A 688 3.69 59.85 -15.39
CA ASP A 688 4.37 60.49 -16.51
C ASP A 688 5.05 59.45 -17.44
N SER A 689 5.17 59.77 -18.73
CA SER A 689 5.91 58.98 -19.72
C SER A 689 7.16 59.72 -20.18
N TYR A 690 8.29 59.02 -20.22
CA TYR A 690 9.61 59.54 -20.54
C TYR A 690 10.22 58.74 -21.69
N THR A 691 10.62 59.42 -22.76
CA THR A 691 11.51 58.84 -23.76
C THR A 691 12.93 59.29 -23.45
N CYS A 692 13.79 58.34 -23.09
CA CYS A 692 15.21 58.62 -22.95
C CYS A 692 15.90 58.47 -24.32
N PRO A 693 16.45 59.57 -24.89
CA PRO A 693 16.95 59.62 -26.28
C PRO A 693 18.29 58.94 -26.49
#